data_AF-A0A9W6FWI6-F1
#
_entry.id   AF-A0A9W6FWI6-F1
#
_cell.length_a   1.000
_cell.length_b   1.000
_cell.length_c   1.000
_cell.angle_alpha   90.00
_cell.angle_beta   90.00
_cell.angle_gamma   90.00
#
_symmetry.space_group_name_H-M   'P 1'
#
loop_
_entity.id
_entity.type
_entity.pdbx_description
1 polymer ?
#
loop_
_entity_poly.entity_id
_entity_poly.type
_entity_poly.pdbx_seq_one_letter_code
_entity_poly.pdbx_strand_id
1 'polypeptide(L)'
;MSEISLSVITATKPERLSKGFKYVSGGVLQKIPGGQLVEGIIELRGVSVSGFASLLKSLHPGQALTYGVSAHDRARIVTAEALTKTSDDGALPTIARTREHLHWPEGAGILMLDYDPQPGKEPLTPDELRRTFYSVCPELKTAPHVWTASASSCICRTDNGEELRGIMGQRIYIFVQDASDIPRAGQVFFDRLCLAGYDFSVISKSGAFFWRTLIDGAVHQPERLDFAGGAACGPGIEQRRPDPVIYNPDGAFLDTRTALPDLTPDEKKRLAELKRAARAAAKPEADQARELWVEDRLAQMVKGNPDLDRERTRDELTRAVKERRLFGDFQICTEKHGVLTVGQLLDNPKKYHGIRCHDPLEPDYGNDPRIAQANLRTAGKPYIWSFAHGGQRYTLHRAVTTVRIEGGELQSITGRCLELMRLDGTIYERGGELVRLAEGKPNPLSPEWLRWYLTGLIRFEKYDARAGEWLTKDCPVDLAKTVLAMSGSWGLPRLTGIITAPTITPEGRVIDQEGHDEETGLYLDFPDPEGRWRAIPEKPTETELKAAAETVWKPFELFPFVDPVARGSMLAGILTATTRPLLPTAPGCLLTAPSAGSGKTLLALCLAALAGQEPEVYPRAKDDDELRKRFLAAFRGGAGCIIFDNLSGHFESDTLCAVSTTGTITDRILGESSTLTVPANALIVLTGNNVSLVGDLGRRFISVRIDPQMQTPWQRSFPFDPLEDCRTHRLELIRAGLMLLKGFLASGAPKPQDRLASFEAWSDFIRGCVCWIGKNGWLDVMDPVASITENFEADPETSKLAALLDAWHTNFGKDGKTVAQVIRTAEADKDSELWAALDEIAGERGVINSRRLGRWIEKHQGRIVEGLRFSKEGTRQKIGVWKVGLVDLVGVAKPYTENCHVTYLYNGGKHPHQTPKTHLSTCADCLNFTANRSDPKNKPGTCPEAPDGKFTKMPTDGGDCPKFKAGTHKREAV
;
A
#
# COMPACT_ATOMS: atom_id res chain seq x y z
N MET A 1 -4.79 45.10 -2.46
CA MET A 1 -5.94 44.24 -2.82
C MET A 1 -5.43 42.82 -2.86
N SER A 2 -6.11 41.88 -2.21
CA SER A 2 -5.70 40.48 -2.24
C SER A 2 -5.84 39.94 -3.67
N GLU A 3 -4.76 39.39 -4.22
CA GLU A 3 -4.77 38.71 -5.52
C GLU A 3 -4.98 37.21 -5.33
N ILE A 4 -5.63 36.57 -6.29
CA ILE A 4 -5.79 35.11 -6.36
C ILE A 4 -4.96 34.57 -7.52
N SER A 5 -4.54 33.31 -7.42
CA SER A 5 -3.86 32.60 -8.50
C SER A 5 -4.78 31.57 -9.15
N LEU A 6 -4.77 31.50 -10.47
CA LEU A 6 -5.48 30.49 -11.26
C LEU A 6 -4.73 30.19 -12.55
N SER A 7 -5.07 29.10 -13.22
CA SER A 7 -4.44 28.75 -14.49
C SER A 7 -5.36 29.02 -15.69
N VAL A 8 -4.80 29.59 -16.74
CA VAL A 8 -5.43 29.72 -18.05
C VAL A 8 -4.81 28.70 -18.99
N ILE A 9 -5.64 27.84 -19.55
CA ILE A 9 -5.23 26.86 -20.57
C ILE A 9 -5.67 27.36 -21.93
N THR A 10 -4.71 27.44 -22.86
CA THR A 10 -4.95 27.69 -24.28
C THR A 10 -4.66 26.41 -25.06
N ALA A 11 -5.69 25.78 -25.63
CA ALA A 11 -5.50 24.55 -26.39
C ALA A 11 -4.91 24.83 -27.77
N THR A 12 -3.96 23.99 -28.17
CA THR A 12 -3.50 23.87 -29.55
C THR A 12 -4.17 22.68 -30.25
N LYS A 13 -4.53 21.65 -29.47
CA LYS A 13 -5.22 20.46 -29.97
C LYS A 13 -6.26 19.98 -28.95
N PRO A 14 -7.56 20.02 -29.29
CA PRO A 14 -8.17 20.64 -30.47
C PRO A 14 -8.15 22.18 -30.40
N GLU A 15 -8.30 22.85 -31.54
CA GLU A 15 -8.41 24.33 -31.62
C GLU A 15 -9.62 24.90 -30.85
N ARG A 16 -10.61 24.05 -30.55
CA ARG A 16 -11.81 24.40 -29.80
C ARG A 16 -11.98 23.46 -28.61
N LEU A 17 -11.98 24.02 -27.41
CA LEU A 17 -12.30 23.32 -26.17
C LEU A 17 -13.79 23.44 -25.83
N SER A 18 -14.34 24.64 -25.94
CA SER A 18 -15.71 24.92 -25.52
C SER A 18 -16.77 24.32 -26.46
N LYS A 19 -18.00 24.22 -25.96
CA LYS A 19 -19.17 23.77 -26.73
C LYS A 19 -19.36 24.66 -27.97
N GLY A 20 -19.87 24.06 -29.04
CA GLY A 20 -20.14 24.77 -30.29
C GLY A 20 -21.62 24.71 -30.62
N PHE A 21 -22.08 25.60 -31.50
CA PHE A 21 -23.44 25.58 -32.01
C PHE A 21 -23.45 25.81 -33.52
N LYS A 22 -24.41 25.19 -34.21
CA LYS A 22 -24.70 25.43 -35.62
C LYS A 22 -26.20 25.61 -35.80
N TYR A 23 -26.58 26.47 -36.73
CA TYR A 23 -27.95 26.64 -37.17
C TYR A 23 -28.15 25.82 -38.45
N VAL A 24 -29.00 24.79 -38.40
CA VAL A 24 -29.21 23.86 -39.54
C VAL A 24 -30.51 24.17 -40.29
N SER A 25 -30.59 23.73 -41.55
CA SER A 25 -31.77 23.89 -42.40
C SER A 25 -33.02 23.33 -41.70
N GLY A 26 -34.03 24.18 -41.51
CA GLY A 26 -35.25 23.85 -40.74
C GLY A 26 -35.39 24.61 -39.42
N GLY A 27 -34.45 25.49 -39.08
CA GLY A 27 -34.59 26.44 -37.98
C GLY A 27 -34.17 25.93 -36.60
N VAL A 28 -33.48 24.79 -36.54
CA VAL A 28 -33.09 24.13 -35.30
C VAL A 28 -31.64 24.47 -34.93
N LEU A 29 -31.43 24.84 -33.66
CA LEU A 29 -30.10 25.05 -33.09
C LEU A 29 -29.49 23.70 -32.69
N GLN A 30 -28.42 23.29 -33.37
CA GLN A 30 -27.70 22.05 -33.08
C GLN A 30 -26.48 22.33 -32.19
N LYS A 31 -26.38 21.61 -31.07
CA LYS A 31 -25.23 21.66 -30.16
C LYS A 31 -24.13 20.72 -30.64
N ILE A 32 -22.90 21.21 -30.64
CA ILE A 32 -21.67 20.46 -30.92
C ILE A 32 -20.94 20.26 -29.60
N PRO A 33 -20.55 19.02 -29.23
CA PRO A 33 -19.81 18.75 -28.00
C PRO A 33 -18.48 19.52 -27.97
N GLY A 34 -17.96 19.78 -26.76
CA GLY A 34 -16.65 20.40 -26.57
C GLY A 34 -15.50 19.49 -27.01
N GLY A 35 -14.32 20.06 -27.13
CA GLY A 35 -13.09 19.33 -27.44
C GLY A 35 -12.43 18.75 -26.19
N GLN A 36 -11.81 17.57 -26.32
CA GLN A 36 -10.97 16.98 -25.28
C GLN A 36 -9.56 17.55 -25.40
N LEU A 37 -9.05 18.22 -24.36
CA LEU A 37 -7.68 18.75 -24.37
C LEU A 37 -6.66 17.62 -24.58
N VAL A 38 -6.02 17.60 -25.75
CA VAL A 38 -4.92 16.69 -26.09
C VAL A 38 -3.59 17.39 -25.88
N GLU A 39 -3.52 18.66 -26.29
CA GLU A 39 -2.31 19.48 -26.20
C GLU A 39 -2.66 20.97 -26.07
N GLY A 40 -1.86 21.71 -25.31
CA GLY A 40 -1.97 23.16 -25.19
C GLY A 40 -0.84 23.77 -24.37
N ILE A 41 -1.04 25.02 -23.98
CA ILE A 41 -0.21 25.76 -23.03
C ILE A 41 -1.06 26.10 -21.81
N ILE A 42 -0.51 25.87 -20.62
CA ILE A 42 -1.07 26.35 -19.35
C ILE A 42 -0.23 27.51 -18.84
N GLU A 43 -0.87 28.55 -18.32
CA GLU A 43 -0.23 29.72 -17.75
C GLU A 43 -0.86 30.11 -16.42
N LEU A 44 -0.03 30.36 -15.41
CA LEU A 44 -0.46 30.91 -14.13
C LEU A 44 -0.77 32.41 -14.28
N ARG A 45 -1.86 32.85 -13.65
CA ARG A 45 -2.29 34.25 -13.63
C ARG A 45 -2.70 34.67 -12.23
N GLY A 46 -2.06 35.73 -11.73
CA GLY A 46 -2.51 36.49 -10.56
C GLY A 46 -3.55 37.53 -10.98
N VAL A 47 -4.72 37.54 -10.33
CA VAL A 47 -5.79 38.51 -10.65
C VAL A 47 -6.49 39.03 -9.40
N SER A 48 -6.93 40.29 -9.44
CA SER A 48 -7.89 40.85 -8.49
C SER A 48 -9.33 40.46 -8.86
N VAL A 49 -10.32 40.80 -8.03
CA VAL A 49 -11.74 40.55 -8.31
C VAL A 49 -12.17 41.17 -9.66
N SER A 50 -11.84 42.44 -9.87
CA SER A 50 -12.12 43.15 -11.13
C SER A 50 -11.27 42.63 -12.30
N GLY A 51 -10.02 42.25 -12.01
CA GLY A 51 -9.14 41.60 -12.99
C GLY A 51 -9.71 40.28 -13.49
N PHE A 52 -10.31 39.48 -12.61
CA PHE A 52 -10.95 38.21 -12.96
C PHE A 52 -12.19 38.41 -13.84
N ALA A 53 -13.06 39.38 -13.52
CA ALA A 53 -14.20 39.72 -14.38
C ALA A 53 -13.76 40.16 -15.78
N SER A 54 -12.67 40.93 -15.87
CA SER A 54 -12.06 41.34 -17.15
C SER A 54 -11.48 40.15 -17.91
N LEU A 55 -10.82 39.21 -17.21
CA LEU A 55 -10.30 37.97 -17.77
C LEU A 55 -11.44 37.12 -18.36
N LEU A 56 -12.55 36.92 -17.64
CA LEU A 56 -13.70 36.16 -18.14
C LEU A 56 -14.24 36.70 -19.47
N LYS A 57 -14.18 38.02 -19.68
CA LYS A 57 -14.62 38.69 -20.90
C LYS A 57 -13.65 38.51 -22.07
N SER A 58 -12.35 38.33 -21.81
CA SER A 58 -11.33 38.20 -22.86
C SER A 58 -11.11 36.76 -23.35
N LEU A 59 -11.57 35.75 -22.60
CA LEU A 59 -11.44 34.35 -22.98
C LEU A 59 -12.22 34.00 -24.26
N HIS A 60 -11.64 33.15 -25.10
CA HIS A 60 -12.26 32.65 -26.33
C HIS A 60 -12.47 31.11 -26.30
N PRO A 61 -13.23 30.50 -27.23
CA PRO A 61 -13.62 29.08 -27.17
C PRO A 61 -12.48 28.04 -27.18
N GLY A 62 -11.26 28.46 -27.51
CA GLY A 62 -10.04 27.63 -27.43
C GLY A 62 -9.37 27.65 -26.05
N GLN A 63 -9.90 28.44 -25.11
CA GLN A 63 -9.37 28.60 -23.77
C GLN A 63 -10.32 28.07 -22.70
N ALA A 64 -9.73 27.60 -21.61
CA ALA A 64 -10.42 27.18 -20.40
C ALA A 64 -9.64 27.64 -19.17
N LEU A 65 -10.34 27.80 -18.05
CA LEU A 65 -9.72 28.07 -16.76
C LEU A 65 -9.57 26.77 -15.98
N THR A 66 -8.57 26.70 -15.11
CA THR A 66 -8.55 25.76 -13.99
C THR A 66 -8.25 26.55 -12.72
N TYR A 67 -8.87 26.14 -11.61
CA TYR A 67 -8.64 26.78 -10.32
C TYR A 67 -7.55 26.07 -9.51
N GLY A 68 -7.14 24.87 -9.95
CA GLY A 68 -5.84 24.33 -9.61
C GLY A 68 -4.71 25.05 -10.35
N VAL A 69 -3.58 25.15 -9.69
CA VAL A 69 -2.36 25.77 -10.18
C VAL A 69 -1.31 24.71 -10.48
N SER A 70 -0.43 25.01 -11.45
CA SER A 70 0.72 24.17 -11.74
C SER A 70 1.95 24.67 -10.99
N ALA A 71 2.95 23.81 -10.80
CA ALA A 71 4.24 24.20 -10.21
C ALA A 71 5.07 25.14 -11.12
N HIS A 72 4.59 25.42 -12.34
CA HIS A 72 5.25 26.26 -13.33
C HIS A 72 4.36 27.45 -13.69
N ASP A 73 4.97 28.63 -13.87
CA ASP A 73 4.25 29.82 -14.38
C ASP A 73 3.71 29.61 -15.78
N ARG A 74 4.39 28.76 -16.57
CA ARG A 74 4.02 28.39 -17.93
C ARG A 74 4.53 26.99 -18.26
N ALA A 75 3.67 26.14 -18.78
CA ALA A 75 4.03 24.77 -19.18
C ALA A 75 3.27 24.34 -20.44
N ARG A 76 3.84 23.38 -21.17
CA ARG A 76 3.11 22.61 -22.19
C ARG A 76 2.25 21.59 -21.47
N ILE A 77 0.97 21.51 -21.80
CA ILE A 77 0.05 20.55 -21.21
C ILE A 77 -0.35 19.51 -22.26
N VAL A 78 -0.20 18.22 -21.93
CA VAL A 78 -0.49 17.08 -22.81
C VAL A 78 -1.33 16.01 -22.11
N THR A 79 -1.74 14.97 -22.84
CA THR A 79 -2.33 13.77 -22.23
C THR A 79 -1.31 13.00 -21.39
N ALA A 80 -1.76 12.30 -20.33
CA ALA A 80 -0.88 11.47 -19.50
C ALA A 80 -0.12 10.41 -20.31
N GLU A 81 -0.75 9.81 -21.32
CA GLU A 81 -0.09 8.86 -22.21
C GLU A 81 1.02 9.54 -23.03
N ALA A 82 0.77 10.75 -23.57
CA ALA A 82 1.76 11.48 -24.35
C ALA A 82 2.95 11.90 -23.50
N LEU A 83 2.73 12.27 -22.23
CA LEU A 83 3.80 12.66 -21.30
C LEU A 83 4.86 11.55 -21.18
N THR A 84 4.44 10.28 -21.06
CA THR A 84 5.37 9.13 -20.96
C THR A 84 6.26 8.91 -22.19
N LYS A 85 5.88 9.48 -23.33
CA LYS A 85 6.58 9.34 -24.62
C LYS A 85 7.30 10.62 -25.03
N THR A 86 7.13 11.70 -24.28
CA THR A 86 7.70 13.01 -24.62
C THR A 86 9.10 13.10 -24.02
N SER A 87 10.11 13.26 -24.87
CA SER A 87 11.45 13.64 -24.44
C SER A 87 11.45 15.13 -24.14
N ASP A 88 12.05 15.55 -23.02
CA ASP A 88 12.25 16.95 -22.69
C ASP A 88 13.08 17.63 -23.81
N ASP A 89 12.48 18.59 -24.50
CA ASP A 89 13.11 19.37 -25.56
C ASP A 89 13.77 20.66 -25.03
N GLY A 90 13.68 20.90 -23.71
CA GLY A 90 14.29 22.02 -23.01
C GLY A 90 13.61 23.38 -23.24
N ALA A 91 12.50 23.46 -23.99
CA ALA A 91 11.86 24.73 -24.30
C ALA A 91 10.85 25.18 -23.23
N LEU A 92 9.99 24.26 -22.76
CA LEU A 92 9.03 24.47 -21.67
C LEU A 92 8.83 23.17 -20.88
N PRO A 93 8.62 23.23 -19.56
CA PRO A 93 8.18 22.07 -18.79
C PRO A 93 6.93 21.47 -19.42
N THR A 94 6.88 20.15 -19.55
CA THR A 94 5.71 19.43 -20.08
C THR A 94 5.01 18.70 -18.94
N ILE A 95 3.72 18.97 -18.76
CA ILE A 95 2.88 18.39 -17.70
C ILE A 95 1.65 17.70 -18.28
N ALA A 96 1.00 16.85 -17.49
CA ALA A 96 -0.30 16.28 -17.84
C ALA A 96 -1.44 16.99 -17.08
N ARG A 97 -2.65 17.01 -17.65
CA ARG A 97 -3.86 17.48 -16.94
C ARG A 97 -4.31 16.43 -15.90
N THR A 98 -3.55 16.30 -14.83
CA THR A 98 -3.77 15.34 -13.73
C THR A 98 -3.55 16.03 -12.38
N ARG A 99 -4.06 15.43 -11.31
CA ARG A 99 -3.85 15.91 -9.92
C ARG A 99 -2.41 15.88 -9.45
N GLU A 100 -1.55 15.18 -10.18
CA GLU A 100 -0.11 15.17 -9.95
C GLU A 100 0.52 16.52 -10.30
N HIS A 101 0.04 17.16 -11.37
CA HIS A 101 0.62 18.40 -11.89
C HIS A 101 -0.21 19.64 -11.57
N LEU A 102 -1.48 19.47 -11.19
CA LEU A 102 -2.39 20.55 -10.81
C LEU A 102 -2.90 20.32 -9.38
N HIS A 103 -2.63 21.27 -8.50
CA HIS A 103 -3.01 21.23 -7.09
C HIS A 103 -3.77 22.51 -6.71
N TRP A 104 -4.53 22.46 -5.62
CA TRP A 104 -5.15 23.68 -5.08
C TRP A 104 -4.07 24.60 -4.51
N PRO A 105 -4.12 25.92 -4.77
CA PRO A 105 -3.15 26.84 -4.18
C PRO A 105 -3.31 26.89 -2.65
N GLU A 106 -2.18 26.96 -1.94
CA GLU A 106 -2.14 27.22 -0.50
C GLU A 106 -2.38 28.72 -0.27
N GLY A 107 -3.65 29.10 -0.05
CA GLY A 107 -4.08 30.49 0.08
C GLY A 107 -5.25 30.84 -0.84
N ALA A 108 -5.38 32.12 -1.17
CA ALA A 108 -6.60 32.62 -1.79
C ALA A 108 -6.87 32.04 -3.19
N GLY A 109 -8.13 31.74 -3.50
CA GLY A 109 -8.53 31.18 -4.79
C GLY A 109 -10.02 31.34 -5.10
N ILE A 110 -10.53 30.52 -6.03
CA ILE A 110 -11.91 30.58 -6.51
C ILE A 110 -12.64 29.27 -6.24
N LEU A 111 -13.69 29.34 -5.42
CA LEU A 111 -14.75 28.33 -5.39
C LEU A 111 -15.74 28.63 -6.51
N MET A 112 -15.73 27.82 -7.58
CA MET A 112 -16.71 27.91 -8.65
C MET A 112 -17.95 27.07 -8.34
N LEU A 113 -19.12 27.68 -8.49
CA LEU A 113 -20.42 27.01 -8.49
C LEU A 113 -20.99 27.01 -9.92
N ASP A 114 -21.10 25.83 -10.52
CA ASP A 114 -21.65 25.63 -11.87
C ASP A 114 -23.13 25.26 -11.77
N TYR A 115 -24.00 26.22 -12.06
CA TYR A 115 -25.46 26.04 -12.04
C TYR A 115 -25.93 25.46 -13.37
N ASP A 116 -26.62 24.32 -13.30
CA ASP A 116 -27.31 23.70 -14.43
C ASP A 116 -28.80 23.50 -14.07
N PRO A 117 -29.74 24.11 -14.81
CA PRO A 117 -31.16 23.99 -14.50
C PRO A 117 -31.64 22.53 -14.58
N GLN A 118 -32.61 22.19 -13.71
CA GLN A 118 -33.26 20.88 -13.76
C GLN A 118 -33.89 20.67 -15.15
N PRO A 119 -33.70 19.50 -15.79
CA PRO A 119 -34.32 19.21 -17.08
C PRO A 119 -35.84 19.42 -17.03
N GLY A 120 -36.37 20.21 -17.97
CA GLY A 120 -37.80 20.51 -18.05
C GLY A 120 -38.31 21.56 -17.07
N LYS A 121 -37.43 22.21 -16.29
CA LYS A 121 -37.77 23.40 -15.48
C LYS A 121 -37.19 24.66 -16.10
N GLU A 122 -37.90 25.76 -15.91
CA GLU A 122 -37.37 27.08 -16.26
C GLU A 122 -36.11 27.40 -15.44
N PRO A 123 -35.05 27.93 -16.07
CA PRO A 123 -33.86 28.35 -15.35
C PRO A 123 -34.16 29.48 -14.36
N LEU A 124 -33.49 29.45 -13.20
CA LEU A 124 -33.55 30.57 -12.24
C LEU A 124 -32.95 31.83 -12.86
N THR A 125 -33.55 32.98 -12.59
CA THR A 125 -32.89 34.26 -12.94
C THR A 125 -31.61 34.45 -12.11
N PRO A 126 -30.67 35.31 -12.55
CA PRO A 126 -29.43 35.57 -11.81
C PRO A 126 -29.65 35.98 -10.34
N ASP A 127 -30.68 36.79 -10.09
CA ASP A 127 -31.02 37.23 -8.74
C ASP A 127 -31.66 36.12 -7.89
N GLU A 128 -32.51 35.27 -8.46
CA GLU A 128 -33.10 34.13 -7.75
C GLU A 128 -32.05 33.09 -7.39
N LEU A 129 -31.13 32.79 -8.31
CA LEU A 129 -30.01 31.88 -8.06
C LEU A 129 -29.14 32.37 -6.91
N ARG A 130 -28.76 33.65 -6.95
CA ARG A 130 -27.94 34.27 -5.91
C ARG A 130 -28.65 34.29 -4.56
N ARG A 131 -29.94 34.65 -4.50
CA ARG A 131 -30.75 34.58 -3.26
C ARG A 131 -30.82 33.16 -2.70
N THR A 132 -30.94 32.17 -3.57
CA THR A 132 -30.94 30.75 -3.17
C THR A 132 -29.61 30.39 -2.52
N PHE A 133 -28.48 30.75 -3.12
CA PHE A 133 -27.16 30.48 -2.55
C PHE A 133 -26.92 31.22 -1.24
N TYR A 134 -27.43 32.45 -1.11
CA TYR A 134 -27.39 33.20 0.15
C TYR A 134 -28.24 32.59 1.27
N SER A 135 -29.26 31.80 0.95
CA SER A 135 -30.05 31.11 1.98
C SER A 135 -29.28 29.93 2.60
N VAL A 136 -28.33 29.35 1.85
CA VAL A 136 -27.50 28.22 2.28
C VAL A 136 -26.18 28.67 2.90
N CYS A 137 -25.60 29.76 2.39
CA CYS A 137 -24.40 30.41 2.92
C CYS A 137 -24.62 31.93 2.99
N PRO A 138 -25.17 32.43 4.12
CA PRO A 138 -25.48 33.85 4.30
C PRO A 138 -24.27 34.79 4.13
N GLU A 139 -23.07 34.32 4.44
CA GLU A 139 -21.80 35.05 4.35
C GLU A 139 -21.47 35.47 2.91
N LEU A 140 -22.04 34.79 1.90
CA LEU A 140 -21.91 35.21 0.50
C LEU A 140 -22.53 36.59 0.21
N LYS A 141 -23.42 37.09 1.09
CA LYS A 141 -23.98 38.43 0.97
C LYS A 141 -22.93 39.52 1.10
N THR A 142 -21.81 39.26 1.77
CA THR A 142 -20.73 40.22 2.01
C THR A 142 -19.41 39.81 1.33
N ALA A 143 -19.24 38.53 0.99
CA ALA A 143 -18.04 38.06 0.28
C ALA A 143 -18.04 38.48 -1.22
N PRO A 144 -16.86 38.81 -1.79
CA PRO A 144 -16.73 39.12 -3.20
C PRO A 144 -17.00 37.88 -4.06
N HIS A 145 -17.84 38.04 -5.08
CA HIS A 145 -18.10 37.00 -6.06
C HIS A 145 -18.52 37.59 -7.41
N VAL A 146 -18.28 36.82 -8.47
CA VAL A 146 -18.58 37.23 -9.86
C VAL A 146 -19.59 36.27 -10.46
N TRP A 147 -20.65 36.82 -11.06
CA TRP A 147 -21.64 36.06 -11.83
C TRP A 147 -21.39 36.20 -13.33
N THR A 148 -21.59 35.11 -14.08
CA THR A 148 -21.64 35.13 -15.54
C THR A 148 -22.54 34.03 -16.12
N ALA A 149 -23.04 34.24 -17.34
CA ALA A 149 -23.74 33.22 -18.09
C ALA A 149 -22.76 32.15 -18.64
N SER A 150 -23.16 30.88 -18.58
CA SER A 150 -22.33 29.77 -19.07
C SER A 150 -22.07 29.85 -20.58
N ALA A 151 -21.05 29.13 -21.05
CA ALA A 151 -20.73 29.05 -22.47
C ALA A 151 -21.85 28.48 -23.36
N SER A 152 -22.90 27.86 -22.79
CA SER A 152 -24.04 27.33 -23.55
C SER A 152 -25.28 28.22 -23.56
N SER A 153 -25.16 29.47 -23.12
CA SER A 153 -26.26 30.43 -23.01
C SER A 153 -26.13 31.57 -24.04
N CYS A 154 -27.21 32.33 -24.22
CA CYS A 154 -27.26 33.59 -24.99
C CYS A 154 -26.82 33.45 -26.47
N ILE A 155 -27.38 32.49 -27.19
CA ILE A 155 -27.13 32.28 -28.62
C ILE A 155 -28.21 33.01 -29.43
N CYS A 156 -27.79 33.90 -30.32
CA CYS A 156 -28.67 34.73 -31.14
C CYS A 156 -28.38 34.53 -32.62
N ARG A 157 -29.38 34.78 -33.47
CA ARG A 157 -29.19 34.90 -34.92
C ARG A 157 -28.52 36.22 -35.27
N THR A 158 -27.63 36.19 -36.24
CA THR A 158 -26.92 37.40 -36.70
C THR A 158 -27.76 38.27 -37.65
N ASP A 159 -28.77 37.71 -38.32
CA ASP A 159 -29.56 38.40 -39.35
C ASP A 159 -30.74 39.21 -38.80
N ASN A 160 -31.45 38.69 -37.80
CA ASN A 160 -32.62 39.36 -37.19
C ASN A 160 -32.46 39.63 -35.69
N GLY A 161 -31.37 39.18 -35.06
CA GLY A 161 -31.13 39.34 -33.63
C GLY A 161 -31.99 38.47 -32.72
N GLU A 162 -32.77 37.53 -33.27
CA GLU A 162 -33.62 36.61 -32.53
C GLU A 162 -32.79 35.76 -31.56
N GLU A 163 -33.21 35.69 -30.29
CA GLU A 163 -32.57 34.85 -29.30
C GLU A 163 -33.04 33.39 -29.47
N LEU A 164 -32.13 32.53 -29.94
CA LEU A 164 -32.38 31.10 -30.11
C LEU A 164 -32.24 30.34 -28.79
N ARG A 165 -31.48 30.89 -27.84
CA ARG A 165 -31.23 30.29 -26.54
C ARG A 165 -30.82 31.36 -25.53
N GLY A 166 -31.66 31.62 -24.54
CA GLY A 166 -31.38 32.58 -23.46
C GLY A 166 -30.41 32.08 -22.39
N ILE A 167 -30.52 32.65 -21.18
CA ILE A 167 -29.71 32.25 -20.01
C ILE A 167 -30.21 30.90 -19.50
N MET A 168 -29.37 29.87 -19.66
CA MET A 168 -29.63 28.51 -19.19
C MET A 168 -28.71 28.22 -17.99
N GLY A 169 -27.51 27.70 -18.26
CA GLY A 169 -26.49 27.50 -17.23
C GLY A 169 -25.84 28.83 -16.83
N GLN A 170 -25.43 28.92 -15.57
CA GLN A 170 -24.86 30.11 -14.93
C GLN A 170 -23.68 29.72 -14.05
N ARG A 171 -22.78 30.67 -13.79
CA ARG A 171 -21.64 30.44 -12.89
C ARG A 171 -21.50 31.55 -11.89
N ILE A 172 -21.18 31.15 -10.66
CA ILE A 172 -20.84 32.07 -9.58
C ILE A 172 -19.45 31.67 -9.09
N TYR A 173 -18.51 32.61 -9.19
CA TYR A 173 -17.12 32.44 -8.77
C TYR A 173 -16.93 33.19 -7.45
N ILE A 174 -16.74 32.44 -6.36
CA ILE A 174 -16.61 32.97 -5.01
C ILE A 174 -15.14 33.03 -4.66
N PHE A 175 -14.67 34.19 -4.21
CA PHE A 175 -13.29 34.37 -3.79
C PHE A 175 -13.14 33.89 -2.35
N VAL A 176 -12.26 32.92 -2.13
CA VAL A 176 -12.05 32.25 -0.84
C VAL A 176 -10.66 32.55 -0.30
N GLN A 177 -10.50 32.51 1.03
CA GLN A 177 -9.22 32.75 1.69
C GLN A 177 -8.23 31.59 1.52
N ASP A 178 -8.75 30.36 1.45
CA ASP A 178 -7.97 29.14 1.34
C ASP A 178 -8.62 28.18 0.33
N ALA A 179 -7.98 28.05 -0.83
CA ALA A 179 -8.45 27.21 -1.92
C ALA A 179 -8.23 25.71 -1.66
N SER A 180 -7.32 25.34 -0.75
CA SER A 180 -7.09 23.93 -0.39
C SER A 180 -8.34 23.28 0.24
N ASP A 181 -9.24 24.09 0.81
CA ASP A 181 -10.49 23.66 1.44
C ASP A 181 -11.67 23.52 0.46
N ILE A 182 -11.50 23.91 -0.81
CA ILE A 182 -12.57 23.90 -1.83
C ILE A 182 -13.26 22.53 -1.96
N PRO A 183 -12.55 21.39 -1.99
CA PRO A 183 -13.21 20.08 -2.08
C PRO A 183 -14.19 19.82 -0.92
N ARG A 184 -13.81 20.19 0.30
CA ARG A 184 -14.66 20.04 1.49
C ARG A 184 -15.81 21.06 1.45
N ALA A 185 -15.49 22.33 1.26
CA ALA A 185 -16.46 23.43 1.24
C ALA A 185 -17.52 23.24 0.14
N GLY A 186 -17.10 22.81 -1.05
CA GLY A 186 -17.98 22.50 -2.17
C GLY A 186 -18.94 21.36 -1.88
N GLN A 187 -18.46 20.29 -1.24
CA GLN A 187 -19.32 19.18 -0.80
C GLN A 187 -20.30 19.61 0.29
N VAL A 188 -19.88 20.39 1.28
CA VAL A 188 -20.78 20.93 2.31
C VAL A 188 -21.85 21.84 1.69
N PHE A 189 -21.47 22.68 0.72
CA PHE A 189 -22.44 23.54 0.02
C PHE A 189 -23.47 22.70 -0.75
N PHE A 190 -23.02 21.66 -1.46
CA PHE A 190 -23.89 20.70 -2.13
C PHE A 190 -24.87 20.06 -1.16
N ASP A 191 -24.38 19.53 -0.03
CA ASP A 191 -25.22 18.84 0.94
C ASP A 191 -26.22 19.79 1.61
N ARG A 192 -25.83 21.03 1.88
CA ARG A 192 -26.75 22.03 2.44
C ARG A 192 -27.83 22.46 1.45
N LEU A 193 -27.53 22.53 0.15
CA LEU A 193 -28.58 22.73 -0.86
C LEU A 193 -29.59 21.58 -0.83
N CYS A 194 -29.12 20.33 -0.67
CA CYS A 194 -30.01 19.18 -0.49
C CYS A 194 -30.84 19.27 0.80
N LEU A 195 -30.23 19.63 1.93
CA LEU A 195 -30.95 19.82 3.19
C LEU A 195 -32.00 20.93 3.11
N ALA A 196 -31.73 21.97 2.32
CA ALA A 196 -32.66 23.06 2.04
C ALA A 196 -33.75 22.71 1.01
N GLY A 197 -33.75 21.48 0.48
CA GLY A 197 -34.80 20.98 -0.43
C GLY A 197 -34.61 21.38 -1.90
N TYR A 198 -33.40 21.76 -2.29
CA TYR A 198 -33.05 22.05 -3.69
C TYR A 198 -32.49 20.83 -4.44
N ASP A 199 -32.67 19.63 -3.90
CA ASP A 199 -32.29 18.39 -4.55
C ASP A 199 -33.35 17.90 -5.55
N PHE A 200 -32.91 17.12 -6.52
CA PHE A 200 -33.78 16.41 -7.43
C PHE A 200 -33.15 15.11 -7.89
N SER A 201 -34.00 14.22 -8.39
CA SER A 201 -33.59 12.92 -8.92
C SER A 201 -33.58 12.97 -10.44
N VAL A 202 -32.54 12.40 -11.05
CA VAL A 202 -32.48 12.14 -12.49
C VAL A 202 -32.31 10.65 -12.69
N ILE A 203 -33.18 10.08 -13.52
CA ILE A 203 -33.12 8.68 -13.93
C ILE A 203 -32.47 8.58 -15.31
N SER A 204 -31.48 7.71 -15.42
CA SER A 204 -30.78 7.45 -16.69
C SER A 204 -31.64 6.61 -17.63
N LYS A 205 -31.24 6.49 -18.90
CA LYS A 205 -31.95 5.62 -19.87
C LYS A 205 -31.94 4.15 -19.42
N SER A 206 -30.88 3.71 -18.77
CA SER A 206 -30.75 2.37 -18.16
C SER A 206 -31.36 2.30 -16.74
N GLY A 207 -32.07 3.32 -16.28
CA GLY A 207 -32.71 3.35 -14.97
C GLY A 207 -31.76 3.54 -13.79
N ALA A 208 -30.56 4.09 -14.01
CA ALA A 208 -29.67 4.46 -12.91
C ALA A 208 -30.19 5.72 -12.20
N PHE A 209 -30.10 5.73 -10.87
CA PHE A 209 -30.56 6.84 -10.03
C PHE A 209 -29.42 7.83 -9.75
N PHE A 210 -29.64 9.10 -10.08
CA PHE A 210 -28.73 10.19 -9.75
C PHE A 210 -29.39 11.20 -8.85
N TRP A 211 -28.75 11.44 -7.71
CA TRP A 211 -29.15 12.50 -6.80
C TRP A 211 -28.37 13.76 -7.13
N ARG A 212 -29.08 14.81 -7.55
CA ARG A 212 -28.51 16.07 -8.01
C ARG A 212 -29.06 17.22 -7.19
N THR A 213 -28.41 18.38 -7.33
CA THR A 213 -28.88 19.66 -6.80
C THR A 213 -28.65 20.73 -7.87
N LEU A 214 -28.85 22.00 -7.52
CA LEU A 214 -28.69 23.13 -8.43
C LEU A 214 -27.26 23.29 -8.99
N ILE A 215 -26.26 22.69 -8.36
CA ILE A 215 -24.86 22.76 -8.77
C ILE A 215 -24.28 21.39 -9.13
N ASP A 216 -23.31 21.37 -10.05
CA ASP A 216 -22.49 20.19 -10.33
C ASP A 216 -21.35 20.08 -9.29
N GLY A 217 -21.41 19.09 -8.40
CA GLY A 217 -20.36 18.82 -7.40
C GLY A 217 -19.06 18.24 -7.99
N ALA A 218 -19.06 17.78 -9.25
CA ALA A 218 -17.87 17.22 -9.89
C ALA A 218 -16.85 18.29 -10.32
N VAL A 219 -17.15 19.58 -10.11
CA VAL A 219 -16.28 20.69 -10.54
C VAL A 219 -15.19 21.05 -9.54
N HIS A 220 -15.24 20.53 -8.31
CA HIS A 220 -14.28 20.82 -7.24
C HIS A 220 -13.03 19.93 -7.32
N GLN A 221 -12.44 19.82 -8.51
CA GLN A 221 -11.18 19.11 -8.78
C GLN A 221 -10.17 20.09 -9.38
N PRO A 222 -8.90 20.09 -8.96
CA PRO A 222 -7.92 21.11 -9.37
C PRO A 222 -7.64 21.08 -10.90
N GLU A 223 -7.76 19.92 -11.53
CA GLU A 223 -7.54 19.67 -12.95
C GLU A 223 -8.79 19.85 -13.84
N ARG A 224 -9.94 20.20 -13.23
CA ARG A 224 -11.20 20.38 -13.95
C ARG A 224 -11.13 21.63 -14.83
N LEU A 225 -11.51 21.47 -16.10
CA LEU A 225 -11.63 22.59 -17.03
C LEU A 225 -12.95 23.33 -16.80
N ASP A 226 -12.85 24.63 -16.54
CA ASP A 226 -13.95 25.56 -16.70
C ASP A 226 -13.90 26.20 -18.10
N PHE A 227 -14.87 25.85 -18.94
CA PHE A 227 -15.05 26.39 -20.28
C PHE A 227 -15.67 27.80 -20.24
N ALA A 228 -14.95 28.79 -19.70
CA ALA A 228 -15.42 30.18 -19.57
C ALA A 228 -15.35 31.01 -20.85
N GLY A 229 -14.57 30.56 -21.85
CA GLY A 229 -14.35 31.26 -23.12
C GLY A 229 -15.53 31.32 -24.09
N GLY A 230 -16.73 30.92 -23.67
CA GLY A 230 -17.94 31.06 -24.49
C GLY A 230 -18.12 29.97 -25.56
N ALA A 231 -19.20 30.07 -26.33
CA ALA A 231 -19.53 29.15 -27.40
C ALA A 231 -18.79 29.46 -28.70
N ALA A 232 -18.32 28.43 -29.39
CA ALA A 232 -17.95 28.56 -30.80
C ALA A 232 -19.23 28.55 -31.66
N CYS A 233 -19.59 29.68 -32.24
CA CYS A 233 -20.78 29.82 -33.06
C CYS A 233 -20.45 29.59 -34.54
N GLY A 234 -21.22 28.72 -35.20
CA GLY A 234 -21.15 28.53 -36.65
C GLY A 234 -21.77 29.68 -37.43
N PRO A 235 -21.75 29.64 -38.77
CA PRO A 235 -22.30 30.71 -39.61
C PRO A 235 -23.77 31.02 -39.29
N GLY A 236 -24.13 32.31 -39.27
CA GLY A 236 -25.49 32.80 -39.07
C GLY A 236 -25.96 32.95 -37.62
N ILE A 237 -25.11 32.58 -36.65
CA ILE A 237 -25.39 32.74 -35.21
C ILE A 237 -24.17 33.31 -34.48
N GLU A 238 -24.43 33.98 -33.37
CA GLU A 238 -23.41 34.52 -32.48
C GLU A 238 -23.83 34.36 -31.02
N GLN A 239 -22.88 34.52 -30.10
CA GLN A 239 -23.16 34.51 -28.66
C GLN A 239 -23.10 35.93 -28.11
N ARG A 240 -24.20 36.38 -27.47
CA ARG A 240 -24.32 37.71 -26.85
C ARG A 240 -24.49 37.57 -25.33
N ARG A 241 -23.43 37.13 -24.63
CA ARG A 241 -23.46 37.02 -23.16
C ARG A 241 -23.49 38.41 -22.51
N PRO A 242 -24.21 38.59 -21.38
CA PRO A 242 -24.06 39.76 -20.54
C PRO A 242 -22.63 39.87 -20.01
N ASP A 243 -22.18 41.09 -19.73
CA ASP A 243 -20.92 41.32 -19.05
C ASP A 243 -20.92 40.66 -17.65
N PRO A 244 -19.79 40.08 -17.19
CA PRO A 244 -19.70 39.53 -15.84
C PRO A 244 -20.03 40.58 -14.78
N VAL A 245 -20.87 40.23 -13.82
CA VAL A 245 -21.32 41.13 -12.75
C VAL A 245 -20.55 40.84 -11.48
N ILE A 246 -19.91 41.86 -10.92
CA ILE A 246 -19.18 41.78 -9.64
C ILE A 246 -20.11 42.17 -8.51
N TYR A 247 -20.14 41.36 -7.46
CA TYR A 247 -20.82 41.65 -6.21
C TYR A 247 -19.80 41.76 -5.07
N ASN A 248 -20.04 42.71 -4.16
CA ASN A 248 -19.20 42.97 -2.98
C ASN A 248 -17.70 43.11 -3.30
N PRO A 249 -17.30 43.97 -4.27
CA PRO A 249 -15.91 44.03 -4.76
C PRO A 249 -14.87 44.31 -3.66
N ASP A 250 -15.26 45.05 -2.62
CA ASP A 250 -14.40 45.44 -1.50
C ASP A 250 -14.56 44.53 -0.26
N GLY A 251 -15.35 43.46 -0.37
CA GLY A 251 -15.57 42.50 0.70
C GLY A 251 -14.33 41.66 1.02
N ALA A 252 -14.26 41.13 2.24
CA ALA A 252 -13.24 40.14 2.59
C ALA A 252 -13.53 38.81 1.88
N PHE A 253 -12.48 38.12 1.43
CA PHE A 253 -12.61 36.78 0.85
C PHE A 253 -13.26 35.83 1.86
N LEU A 254 -14.06 34.89 1.36
CA LEU A 254 -14.84 33.98 2.19
C LEU A 254 -13.91 33.01 2.92
N ASP A 255 -14.01 32.96 4.25
CA ASP A 255 -13.48 31.86 5.04
C ASP A 255 -14.46 30.69 4.97
N THR A 256 -14.12 29.68 4.19
CA THR A 256 -14.98 28.52 3.94
C THR A 256 -15.16 27.61 5.15
N ARG A 257 -14.23 27.59 6.11
CA ARG A 257 -14.37 26.76 7.31
C ARG A 257 -15.38 27.36 8.28
N THR A 258 -15.39 28.68 8.39
CA THR A 258 -16.36 29.42 9.22
C THR A 258 -17.72 29.53 8.54
N ALA A 259 -17.76 29.83 7.23
CA ALA A 259 -19.02 30.02 6.51
C ALA A 259 -19.73 28.70 6.15
N LEU A 260 -18.97 27.63 5.93
CA LEU A 260 -19.46 26.30 5.57
C LEU A 260 -18.88 25.24 6.51
N PRO A 261 -19.20 25.26 7.81
CA PRO A 261 -18.74 24.22 8.73
C PRO A 261 -19.35 22.86 8.36
N ASP A 262 -18.63 21.80 8.71
CA ASP A 262 -19.04 20.42 8.47
C ASP A 262 -20.41 20.14 9.08
N LEU A 263 -21.17 19.26 8.41
CA LEU A 263 -22.48 18.84 8.88
C LEU A 263 -22.39 18.14 10.24
N THR A 264 -23.32 18.49 11.11
CA THR A 264 -23.56 17.80 12.38
C THR A 264 -24.01 16.34 12.13
N PRO A 265 -23.85 15.43 13.12
CA PRO A 265 -24.34 14.06 13.00
C PRO A 265 -25.84 13.96 12.65
N ASP A 266 -26.66 14.87 13.18
CA ASP A 266 -28.10 14.91 12.89
C ASP A 266 -28.39 15.37 11.46
N GLU A 267 -27.67 16.36 10.95
CA GLU A 267 -27.77 16.79 9.54
C GLU A 267 -27.32 15.67 8.58
N LYS A 268 -26.22 14.96 8.90
CA LYS A 268 -25.76 13.80 8.12
C LYS A 268 -26.84 12.71 8.08
N LYS A 269 -27.47 12.44 9.23
CA LYS A 269 -28.59 11.49 9.32
C LYS A 269 -29.78 11.95 8.47
N ARG A 270 -30.15 13.23 8.56
CA ARG A 270 -31.26 13.80 7.78
C ARG A 270 -30.99 13.76 6.27
N LEU A 271 -29.77 14.07 5.84
CA LEU A 271 -29.34 13.98 4.45
C LEU A 271 -29.48 12.55 3.93
N ALA A 272 -29.06 11.55 4.72
CA ALA A 272 -29.20 10.15 4.36
C ALA A 272 -30.69 9.72 4.24
N GLU A 273 -31.56 10.23 5.12
CA GLU A 273 -33.01 10.02 5.04
C GLU A 273 -33.62 10.62 3.76
N LEU A 274 -33.23 11.86 3.40
CA LEU A 274 -33.67 12.52 2.17
C LEU A 274 -33.25 11.74 0.93
N LYS A 275 -31.98 11.33 0.85
CA LYS A 275 -31.47 10.51 -0.26
C LYS A 275 -32.22 9.19 -0.40
N ARG A 276 -32.53 8.53 0.73
CA ARG A 276 -33.30 7.28 0.75
C ARG A 276 -34.74 7.52 0.27
N ALA A 277 -35.38 8.60 0.72
CA ALA A 277 -36.73 8.96 0.30
C ALA A 277 -36.78 9.31 -1.19
N ALA A 278 -35.84 10.12 -1.69
CA ALA A 278 -35.72 10.46 -3.11
C ALA A 278 -35.53 9.21 -3.99
N ARG A 279 -34.66 8.28 -3.57
CA ARG A 279 -34.45 7.01 -4.26
C ARG A 279 -35.70 6.12 -4.26
N ALA A 280 -36.45 6.08 -3.15
CA ALA A 280 -37.70 5.35 -3.08
C ALA A 280 -38.77 5.96 -3.98
N ALA A 281 -38.88 7.29 -4.01
CA ALA A 281 -39.83 8.02 -4.86
C ALA A 281 -39.53 7.84 -6.36
N ALA A 282 -38.25 7.84 -6.74
CA ALA A 282 -37.82 7.65 -8.13
C ALA A 282 -37.80 6.17 -8.57
N LYS A 283 -38.10 5.22 -7.67
CA LYS A 283 -38.06 3.78 -7.98
C LYS A 283 -39.01 3.36 -9.10
N PRO A 284 -40.28 3.79 -9.16
CA PRO A 284 -41.18 3.40 -10.25
C PRO A 284 -40.69 3.87 -11.62
N GLU A 285 -40.24 5.12 -11.71
CA GLU A 285 -39.65 5.69 -12.94
C GLU A 285 -38.37 4.95 -13.32
N ALA A 286 -37.51 4.65 -12.35
CA ALA A 286 -36.31 3.86 -12.58
C ALA A 286 -36.64 2.45 -13.10
N ASP A 287 -37.57 1.75 -12.45
CA ASP A 287 -37.98 0.39 -12.87
C ASP A 287 -38.59 0.40 -14.28
N GLN A 288 -39.42 1.39 -14.61
CA GLN A 288 -39.96 1.59 -15.96
C GLN A 288 -38.85 1.85 -17.00
N ALA A 289 -37.89 2.71 -16.68
CA ALA A 289 -36.75 2.99 -17.57
C ALA A 289 -35.91 1.72 -17.83
N ARG A 290 -35.71 0.88 -16.79
CA ARG A 290 -35.03 -0.42 -16.94
C ARG A 290 -35.78 -1.35 -17.87
N GLU A 291 -37.11 -1.47 -17.70
CA GLU A 291 -37.93 -2.32 -18.56
C GLU A 291 -37.88 -1.86 -20.02
N LEU A 292 -38.04 -0.56 -20.28
CA LEU A 292 -37.92 0.00 -21.63
C LEU A 292 -36.53 -0.24 -22.23
N TRP A 293 -35.48 -0.09 -21.45
CA TRP A 293 -34.11 -0.38 -21.88
C TRP A 293 -33.94 -1.85 -22.25
N VAL A 294 -34.45 -2.77 -21.42
CA VAL A 294 -34.38 -4.22 -21.66
C VAL A 294 -35.10 -4.57 -22.96
N GLU A 295 -36.30 -4.05 -23.19
CA GLU A 295 -37.08 -4.34 -24.39
C GLU A 295 -36.45 -3.77 -25.66
N ASP A 296 -35.96 -2.52 -25.64
CA ASP A 296 -35.26 -1.91 -26.77
C ASP A 296 -33.99 -2.70 -27.13
N ARG A 297 -33.20 -3.06 -26.12
CA ARG A 297 -31.96 -3.82 -26.32
C ARG A 297 -32.24 -5.24 -26.80
N LEU A 298 -33.26 -5.91 -26.27
CA LEU A 298 -33.70 -7.23 -26.73
C LEU A 298 -34.11 -7.18 -28.20
N ALA A 299 -34.89 -6.17 -28.61
CA ALA A 299 -35.28 -6.00 -30.00
C ALA A 299 -34.07 -5.81 -30.94
N GLN A 300 -33.07 -5.02 -30.51
CA GLN A 300 -31.82 -4.85 -31.25
C GLN A 300 -31.02 -6.15 -31.38
N MET A 301 -30.89 -6.92 -30.29
CA MET A 301 -30.14 -8.18 -30.28
C MET A 301 -30.81 -9.26 -31.15
N VAL A 302 -32.13 -9.44 -31.03
CA VAL A 302 -32.88 -10.41 -31.84
C VAL A 302 -32.86 -10.03 -33.33
N LYS A 303 -32.87 -8.73 -33.66
CA LYS A 303 -32.72 -8.29 -35.06
C LYS A 303 -31.36 -8.68 -35.64
N GLY A 304 -30.30 -8.66 -34.83
CA GLY A 304 -28.95 -9.07 -35.23
C GLY A 304 -28.73 -10.59 -35.26
N ASN A 305 -29.50 -11.35 -34.47
CA ASN A 305 -29.46 -12.82 -34.43
C ASN A 305 -30.87 -13.40 -34.15
N PRO A 306 -31.62 -13.80 -35.18
CA PRO A 306 -33.00 -14.30 -35.05
C PRO A 306 -33.15 -15.57 -34.22
N ASP A 307 -32.08 -16.37 -34.07
CA ASP A 307 -32.10 -17.66 -33.36
C ASP A 307 -31.91 -17.51 -31.83
N LEU A 308 -31.80 -16.28 -31.31
CA LEU A 308 -31.69 -16.02 -29.87
C LEU A 308 -32.96 -16.41 -29.12
N ASP A 309 -32.79 -17.13 -28.01
CA ASP A 309 -33.85 -17.39 -27.04
C ASP A 309 -34.27 -16.09 -26.35
N ARG A 310 -35.45 -15.58 -26.72
CA ARG A 310 -35.96 -14.28 -26.28
C ARG A 310 -36.18 -14.21 -24.77
N GLU A 311 -36.67 -15.28 -24.14
CA GLU A 311 -36.94 -15.27 -22.69
C GLU A 311 -35.64 -15.27 -21.91
N ARG A 312 -34.69 -16.12 -22.31
CA ARG A 312 -33.36 -16.15 -21.70
C ARG A 312 -32.61 -14.83 -21.88
N THR A 313 -32.60 -14.27 -23.09
CA THR A 313 -31.93 -12.97 -23.35
C THR A 313 -32.57 -11.83 -22.55
N ARG A 314 -33.90 -11.83 -22.38
CA ARG A 314 -34.57 -10.85 -21.52
C ARG A 314 -34.13 -10.95 -20.06
N ASP A 315 -33.99 -12.15 -19.51
CA ASP A 315 -33.49 -12.35 -18.14
C ASP A 315 -32.03 -11.89 -18.00
N GLU A 316 -31.17 -12.24 -18.96
CA GLU A 316 -29.76 -11.79 -18.98
C GLU A 316 -29.64 -10.26 -19.03
N LEU A 317 -30.43 -9.58 -19.88
CA LEU A 317 -30.49 -8.11 -19.95
C LEU A 317 -31.05 -7.50 -18.67
N THR A 318 -32.03 -8.13 -18.04
CA THR A 318 -32.58 -7.68 -16.75
C THR A 318 -31.51 -7.73 -15.66
N ARG A 319 -30.71 -8.79 -15.61
CA ARG A 319 -29.57 -8.92 -14.68
C ARG A 319 -28.46 -7.92 -15.01
N ALA A 320 -28.23 -7.59 -16.28
CA ALA A 320 -27.27 -6.55 -16.66
C ALA A 320 -27.62 -5.21 -16.02
N VAL A 321 -28.89 -4.82 -16.06
CA VAL A 321 -29.33 -3.51 -15.53
C VAL A 321 -29.52 -3.50 -14.01
N LYS A 322 -30.03 -4.60 -13.43
CA LYS A 322 -30.30 -4.67 -11.98
C LYS A 322 -29.06 -5.06 -11.16
N GLU A 323 -28.24 -5.98 -11.68
CA GLU A 323 -27.12 -6.60 -10.95
C GLU A 323 -25.75 -6.26 -11.54
N ARG A 324 -25.69 -5.56 -12.69
CA ARG A 324 -24.42 -5.25 -13.40
C ARG A 324 -23.65 -6.51 -13.77
N ARG A 325 -24.38 -7.54 -14.17
CA ARG A 325 -23.85 -8.82 -14.64
C ARG A 325 -24.06 -8.95 -16.14
N LEU A 326 -22.96 -8.97 -16.89
CA LEU A 326 -22.99 -9.09 -18.34
C LEU A 326 -22.65 -10.54 -18.71
N PHE A 327 -23.58 -11.22 -19.38
CA PHE A 327 -23.43 -12.63 -19.76
C PHE A 327 -22.83 -12.78 -21.16
N GLY A 328 -22.43 -14.00 -21.52
CA GLY A 328 -21.58 -14.28 -22.68
C GLY A 328 -22.02 -13.65 -23.99
N ASP A 329 -23.33 -13.56 -24.26
CA ASP A 329 -23.87 -13.01 -25.50
C ASP A 329 -24.04 -11.48 -25.48
N PHE A 330 -23.80 -10.84 -24.33
CA PHE A 330 -23.87 -9.40 -24.18
C PHE A 330 -22.81 -8.71 -25.04
N GLN A 331 -23.23 -7.76 -25.87
CA GLN A 331 -22.37 -7.06 -26.83
C GLN A 331 -21.75 -5.79 -26.23
N ILE A 332 -20.43 -5.66 -26.39
CA ILE A 332 -19.60 -4.54 -25.95
C ILE A 332 -19.02 -3.83 -27.17
N CYS A 333 -19.31 -2.54 -27.33
CA CYS A 333 -18.69 -1.69 -28.33
C CYS A 333 -17.29 -1.29 -27.85
N THR A 334 -16.24 -1.71 -28.55
CA THR A 334 -14.84 -1.39 -28.22
C THR A 334 -14.31 -0.24 -29.07
N GLU A 335 -13.32 0.49 -28.56
CA GLU A 335 -12.71 1.61 -29.29
C GLU A 335 -12.05 1.17 -30.61
N LYS A 336 -11.34 0.03 -30.60
CA LYS A 336 -10.44 -0.39 -31.70
C LYS A 336 -10.79 -1.73 -32.35
N HIS A 337 -11.69 -2.52 -31.77
CA HIS A 337 -11.98 -3.89 -32.23
C HIS A 337 -13.44 -4.09 -32.65
N GLY A 338 -14.20 -3.00 -32.86
CA GLY A 338 -15.62 -3.09 -33.19
C GLY A 338 -16.45 -3.64 -32.02
N VAL A 339 -17.54 -4.34 -32.34
CA VAL A 339 -18.41 -4.95 -31.33
C VAL A 339 -17.92 -6.36 -31.01
N LEU A 340 -17.64 -6.62 -29.74
CA LEU A 340 -17.27 -7.95 -29.22
C LEU A 340 -18.32 -8.42 -28.21
N THR A 341 -18.59 -9.72 -28.15
CA THR A 341 -19.39 -10.27 -27.04
C THR A 341 -18.54 -10.46 -25.78
N VAL A 342 -19.18 -10.50 -24.62
CA VAL A 342 -18.50 -10.84 -23.36
C VAL A 342 -17.80 -12.20 -23.45
N GLY A 343 -18.40 -13.19 -24.12
CA GLY A 343 -17.77 -14.49 -24.37
C GLY A 343 -16.46 -14.34 -25.15
N GLN A 344 -16.46 -13.57 -26.25
CA GLN A 344 -15.26 -13.33 -27.06
C GLN A 344 -14.14 -12.62 -26.29
N LEU A 345 -14.49 -11.67 -25.41
CA LEU A 345 -13.53 -11.04 -24.50
C LEU A 345 -12.91 -12.08 -23.56
N LEU A 346 -13.75 -12.90 -22.92
CA LEU A 346 -13.35 -13.92 -21.95
C LEU A 346 -12.57 -15.08 -22.55
N ASP A 347 -12.75 -15.38 -23.84
CA ASP A 347 -12.02 -16.44 -24.54
C ASP A 347 -10.58 -16.04 -24.89
N ASN A 348 -10.27 -14.75 -24.96
CA ASN A 348 -8.94 -14.25 -25.31
C ASN A 348 -8.45 -13.16 -24.33
N PRO A 349 -8.35 -13.45 -23.03
CA PRO A 349 -8.00 -12.46 -22.00
C PRO A 349 -6.60 -11.87 -22.21
N LYS A 350 -5.67 -12.65 -22.80
CA LYS A 350 -4.33 -12.14 -23.12
C LYS A 350 -4.36 -10.99 -24.13
N LYS A 351 -5.28 -11.04 -25.09
CA LYS A 351 -5.42 -10.08 -26.19
C LYS A 351 -6.26 -8.86 -25.79
N TYR A 352 -7.31 -9.08 -25.00
CA TYR A 352 -8.32 -8.06 -24.72
C TYR A 352 -8.25 -7.44 -23.32
N HIS A 353 -7.34 -7.88 -22.46
CA HIS A 353 -7.12 -7.21 -21.18
C HIS A 353 -6.62 -5.77 -21.40
N GLY A 354 -7.20 -4.81 -20.66
CA GLY A 354 -6.83 -3.39 -20.68
C GLY A 354 -7.44 -2.57 -21.82
N ILE A 355 -8.22 -3.18 -22.74
CA ILE A 355 -8.81 -2.45 -23.86
C ILE A 355 -9.84 -1.42 -23.39
N ARG A 356 -9.96 -0.33 -24.16
CA ARG A 356 -10.96 0.72 -23.95
C ARG A 356 -12.24 0.41 -24.73
N CYS A 357 -13.37 0.73 -24.13
CA CYS A 357 -14.70 0.49 -24.69
C CYS A 357 -15.71 1.56 -24.22
N HIS A 358 -16.87 1.54 -24.85
CA HIS A 358 -18.02 2.34 -24.43
C HIS A 358 -18.59 1.83 -23.10
N ASP A 359 -19.42 2.63 -22.41
CA ASP A 359 -20.17 2.12 -21.26
C ASP A 359 -21.08 0.95 -21.70
N PRO A 360 -21.09 -0.19 -20.97
CA PRO A 360 -21.89 -1.36 -21.36
C PRO A 360 -23.40 -1.14 -21.45
N LEU A 361 -23.99 -0.29 -20.60
CA LEU A 361 -25.43 -0.04 -20.59
C LEU A 361 -25.82 1.21 -21.39
N GLU A 362 -24.93 2.21 -21.45
CA GLU A 362 -25.15 3.48 -22.14
C GLU A 362 -24.01 3.78 -23.11
N PRO A 363 -23.91 3.07 -24.25
CA PRO A 363 -22.77 3.17 -25.15
C PRO A 363 -22.58 4.59 -25.73
N ASP A 364 -23.64 5.39 -25.83
CA ASP A 364 -23.56 6.76 -26.33
C ASP A 364 -23.23 7.79 -25.23
N TYR A 365 -22.97 7.36 -24.00
CA TYR A 365 -22.73 8.26 -22.88
C TYR A 365 -21.49 9.12 -23.12
N GLY A 366 -21.68 10.45 -23.04
CA GLY A 366 -20.63 11.43 -23.28
C GLY A 366 -20.04 11.42 -24.70
N ASN A 367 -20.55 10.57 -25.60
CA ASN A 367 -19.98 10.25 -26.90
C ASN A 367 -18.47 9.89 -26.82
N ASP A 368 -18.04 9.26 -25.72
CA ASP A 368 -16.65 8.86 -25.48
C ASP A 368 -16.50 7.33 -25.62
N PRO A 369 -15.91 6.82 -26.72
CA PRO A 369 -15.74 5.39 -26.97
C PRO A 369 -14.73 4.71 -26.04
N ARG A 370 -14.09 5.47 -25.14
CA ARG A 370 -13.02 5.00 -24.24
C ARG A 370 -13.38 5.09 -22.77
N ILE A 371 -14.63 5.44 -22.47
CA ILE A 371 -15.07 5.72 -21.11
C ILE A 371 -15.05 4.48 -20.20
N ALA A 372 -14.91 3.28 -20.73
CA ALA A 372 -14.78 2.06 -19.95
C ALA A 372 -13.51 1.28 -20.33
N GLN A 373 -13.03 0.44 -19.42
CA GLN A 373 -11.86 -0.40 -19.59
C GLN A 373 -12.12 -1.83 -19.12
N ALA A 374 -11.72 -2.82 -19.91
CA ALA A 374 -11.86 -4.23 -19.56
C ALA A 374 -10.67 -4.72 -18.70
N ASN A 375 -10.95 -5.31 -17.55
CA ASN A 375 -9.98 -6.04 -16.73
C ASN A 375 -10.30 -7.55 -16.78
N LEU A 376 -9.56 -8.26 -17.63
CA LEU A 376 -9.74 -9.69 -17.89
C LEU A 376 -8.70 -10.61 -17.24
N ARG A 377 -7.77 -10.05 -16.46
CA ARG A 377 -6.69 -10.79 -15.80
C ARG A 377 -6.66 -10.55 -14.30
N THR A 378 -7.63 -9.80 -13.77
CA THR A 378 -7.89 -9.76 -12.33
C THR A 378 -8.18 -11.17 -11.85
N ALA A 379 -8.03 -11.38 -10.55
CA ALA A 379 -8.48 -12.62 -9.96
C ALA A 379 -9.77 -12.40 -9.20
N GLY A 380 -10.62 -13.42 -9.21
CA GLY A 380 -12.07 -13.21 -9.16
C GLY A 380 -12.65 -12.99 -10.56
N LYS A 381 -13.89 -12.50 -10.63
CA LYS A 381 -14.60 -12.39 -11.90
C LYS A 381 -14.04 -11.25 -12.76
N PRO A 382 -13.67 -11.51 -14.02
CA PRO A 382 -13.36 -10.47 -14.99
C PRO A 382 -14.45 -9.40 -15.04
N TYR A 383 -14.07 -8.16 -15.28
CA TYR A 383 -15.01 -7.04 -15.25
C TYR A 383 -14.68 -5.96 -16.28
N ILE A 384 -15.66 -5.11 -16.56
CA ILE A 384 -15.47 -3.82 -17.22
C ILE A 384 -15.68 -2.73 -16.18
N TRP A 385 -14.72 -1.82 -16.05
CA TRP A 385 -14.86 -0.60 -15.26
C TRP A 385 -15.24 0.55 -16.18
N SER A 386 -16.42 1.13 -15.98
CA SER A 386 -16.86 2.32 -16.69
C SER A 386 -16.68 3.56 -15.82
N PHE A 387 -16.02 4.59 -16.35
CA PHE A 387 -15.90 5.91 -15.73
C PHE A 387 -17.16 6.77 -15.93
N ALA A 388 -18.17 6.25 -16.64
CA ALA A 388 -19.46 6.92 -16.76
C ALA A 388 -20.08 7.08 -15.37
N HIS A 389 -20.82 8.19 -15.19
CA HIS A 389 -21.63 8.41 -13.99
C HIS A 389 -20.88 8.33 -12.64
N GLY A 390 -19.57 8.57 -12.62
CA GLY A 390 -18.75 8.52 -11.41
C GLY A 390 -18.14 7.15 -11.07
N GLY A 391 -18.18 6.18 -11.99
CA GLY A 391 -17.55 4.87 -11.80
C GLY A 391 -18.55 3.74 -11.58
N GLN A 392 -18.52 2.72 -12.43
CA GLN A 392 -19.36 1.52 -12.34
C GLN A 392 -18.57 0.26 -12.71
N ARG A 393 -18.71 -0.80 -11.90
CA ARG A 393 -18.16 -2.13 -12.18
C ARG A 393 -19.22 -3.05 -12.77
N TYR A 394 -18.93 -3.63 -13.93
CA TYR A 394 -19.75 -4.66 -14.58
C TYR A 394 -19.02 -5.98 -14.59
N THR A 395 -19.55 -6.99 -13.91
CA THR A 395 -18.93 -8.33 -13.88
C THR A 395 -19.29 -9.12 -15.13
N LEU A 396 -18.30 -9.79 -15.71
CA LEU A 396 -18.42 -10.57 -16.93
C LEU A 396 -18.62 -12.05 -16.58
N HIS A 397 -19.61 -12.68 -17.19
CA HIS A 397 -19.98 -14.08 -16.95
C HIS A 397 -20.01 -14.83 -18.28
N ARG A 398 -19.45 -16.04 -18.31
CA ARG A 398 -19.59 -16.94 -19.47
C ARG A 398 -21.04 -17.43 -19.60
N ALA A 399 -21.43 -17.83 -20.80
CA ALA A 399 -22.68 -18.57 -20.98
C ALA A 399 -22.64 -19.86 -20.16
N VAL A 400 -23.73 -20.19 -19.47
CA VAL A 400 -23.82 -21.39 -18.63
C VAL A 400 -23.63 -22.61 -19.52
N THR A 401 -22.56 -23.37 -19.28
CA THR A 401 -22.30 -24.61 -20.02
C THR A 401 -23.24 -25.70 -19.52
N THR A 402 -23.84 -26.46 -20.43
CA THR A 402 -24.64 -27.65 -20.06
C THR A 402 -23.74 -28.87 -19.97
N VAL A 403 -23.84 -29.61 -18.87
CA VAL A 403 -23.10 -30.86 -18.64
C VAL A 403 -24.10 -31.98 -18.33
N ARG A 404 -24.07 -33.05 -19.13
CA ARG A 404 -24.95 -34.20 -18.97
C ARG A 404 -24.34 -35.21 -17.99
N ILE A 405 -25.15 -35.68 -17.05
CA ILE A 405 -24.77 -36.68 -16.05
C ILE A 405 -25.10 -38.05 -16.61
N GLU A 406 -24.08 -38.73 -17.11
CA GLU A 406 -24.15 -40.08 -17.68
C GLU A 406 -23.36 -41.08 -16.84
N GLY A 407 -23.82 -42.33 -16.78
CA GLY A 407 -23.12 -43.39 -16.06
C GLY A 407 -21.81 -43.74 -16.74
N GLY A 408 -20.71 -43.83 -15.98
CA GLY A 408 -19.37 -44.12 -16.51
C GLY A 408 -18.52 -42.88 -16.83
N GLU A 409 -19.14 -41.70 -16.94
CA GLU A 409 -18.47 -40.46 -17.37
C GLU A 409 -17.93 -39.57 -16.22
N LEU A 410 -17.80 -40.12 -14.99
CA LEU A 410 -17.44 -39.32 -13.81
C LEU A 410 -16.14 -38.52 -14.00
N GLN A 411 -15.12 -39.13 -14.59
CA GLN A 411 -13.83 -38.49 -14.86
C GLN A 411 -13.98 -37.30 -15.83
N SER A 412 -14.75 -37.48 -16.91
CA SER A 412 -15.02 -36.45 -17.91
C SER A 412 -15.79 -35.29 -17.30
N ILE A 413 -16.86 -35.58 -16.56
CA ILE A 413 -17.70 -34.58 -15.87
C ILE A 413 -16.86 -33.79 -14.86
N THR A 414 -16.02 -34.47 -14.07
CA THR A 414 -15.17 -33.83 -13.06
C THR A 414 -14.10 -32.96 -13.72
N GLY A 415 -13.48 -33.44 -14.81
CA GLY A 415 -12.55 -32.66 -15.62
C GLY A 415 -13.19 -31.38 -16.16
N ARG A 416 -14.44 -31.46 -16.64
CA ARG A 416 -15.20 -30.31 -17.12
C ARG A 416 -15.56 -29.32 -16.01
N CYS A 417 -15.90 -29.80 -14.81
CA CYS A 417 -16.11 -28.94 -13.64
C CYS A 417 -14.83 -28.15 -13.32
N LEU A 418 -13.68 -28.81 -13.26
CA LEU A 418 -12.39 -28.16 -12.99
C LEU A 418 -12.02 -27.13 -14.06
N GLU A 419 -12.25 -27.44 -15.33
CA GLU A 419 -12.03 -26.49 -16.43
C GLU A 419 -12.87 -25.22 -16.24
N LEU A 420 -14.16 -25.37 -15.95
CA LEU A 420 -15.05 -24.23 -15.74
C LEU A 420 -14.72 -23.45 -14.45
N MET A 421 -14.29 -24.12 -13.39
CA MET A 421 -13.78 -23.48 -12.17
C MET A 421 -12.54 -22.62 -12.45
N ARG A 422 -11.58 -23.14 -13.24
CA ARG A 422 -10.39 -22.39 -13.66
C ARG A 422 -10.77 -21.14 -14.46
N LEU A 423 -11.78 -21.27 -15.33
CA LEU A 423 -12.27 -20.16 -16.15
C LEU A 423 -13.07 -19.11 -15.36
N ASP A 424 -13.78 -19.50 -14.31
CA ASP A 424 -14.50 -18.56 -13.44
C ASP A 424 -13.56 -17.78 -12.50
N GLY A 425 -12.41 -18.37 -12.13
CA GLY A 425 -11.30 -17.65 -11.50
C GLY A 425 -11.55 -17.20 -10.05
N THR A 426 -12.53 -17.79 -9.36
CA THR A 426 -12.91 -17.41 -7.99
C THR A 426 -12.41 -18.37 -6.90
N ILE A 427 -11.86 -19.52 -7.31
CA ILE A 427 -11.40 -20.60 -6.41
C ILE A 427 -9.89 -20.80 -6.63
N TYR A 428 -9.18 -21.00 -5.52
CA TYR A 428 -7.73 -21.16 -5.48
C TYR A 428 -7.36 -22.45 -4.77
N GLU A 429 -6.16 -22.94 -5.06
CA GLU A 429 -5.51 -23.98 -4.27
C GLU A 429 -4.66 -23.33 -3.17
N ARG A 430 -4.88 -23.72 -1.92
CA ARG A 430 -4.03 -23.29 -0.80
C ARG A 430 -3.84 -24.43 0.18
N GLY A 431 -2.58 -24.84 0.33
CA GLY A 431 -2.16 -25.83 1.30
C GLY A 431 -2.77 -27.22 1.16
N GLY A 432 -3.10 -27.63 -0.07
CA GLY A 432 -3.75 -28.91 -0.35
C GLY A 432 -5.27 -28.89 -0.22
N GLU A 433 -5.87 -27.72 0.01
CA GLU A 433 -7.33 -27.48 0.02
C GLU A 433 -7.73 -26.52 -1.11
N LEU A 434 -9.00 -26.62 -1.54
CA LEU A 434 -9.64 -25.56 -2.31
C LEU A 434 -10.14 -24.48 -1.37
N VAL A 435 -9.83 -23.22 -1.70
CA VAL A 435 -10.25 -22.05 -0.93
C VAL A 435 -10.90 -21.01 -1.84
N ARG A 436 -11.85 -20.26 -1.28
CA ARG A 436 -12.35 -19.00 -1.85
C ARG A 436 -11.92 -17.84 -0.99
N LEU A 437 -11.98 -16.64 -1.54
CA LEU A 437 -11.81 -15.41 -0.77
C LEU A 437 -13.16 -15.00 -0.17
N ALA A 438 -13.20 -14.74 1.14
CA ALA A 438 -14.36 -14.18 1.81
C ALA A 438 -13.89 -13.30 2.97
N GLU A 439 -14.46 -12.10 3.09
CA GLU A 439 -14.13 -11.16 4.18
C GLU A 439 -12.61 -10.91 4.33
N GLY A 440 -11.90 -10.81 3.19
CA GLY A 440 -10.45 -10.60 3.16
C GLY A 440 -9.60 -11.78 3.62
N LYS A 441 -10.19 -12.98 3.80
CA LYS A 441 -9.51 -14.19 4.27
C LYS A 441 -9.73 -15.40 3.33
N PRO A 442 -8.75 -16.32 3.24
CA PRO A 442 -8.95 -17.61 2.58
C PRO A 442 -9.91 -18.47 3.40
N ASN A 443 -10.97 -18.95 2.76
CA ASN A 443 -11.99 -19.80 3.35
C ASN A 443 -12.03 -21.16 2.62
N PRO A 444 -11.73 -22.29 3.31
CA PRO A 444 -11.85 -23.62 2.74
C PRO A 444 -13.26 -23.94 2.23
N LEU A 445 -13.35 -24.69 1.13
CA LEU A 445 -14.64 -25.06 0.54
C LEU A 445 -15.24 -26.30 1.24
N SER A 446 -16.54 -26.25 1.54
CA SER A 446 -17.30 -27.44 1.92
C SER A 446 -17.93 -28.12 0.69
N PRO A 447 -18.25 -29.42 0.75
CA PRO A 447 -18.96 -30.11 -0.33
C PRO A 447 -20.29 -29.45 -0.70
N GLU A 448 -21.04 -28.94 0.30
CA GLU A 448 -22.33 -28.28 0.12
C GLU A 448 -22.16 -26.94 -0.60
N TRP A 449 -21.15 -26.16 -0.20
CA TRP A 449 -20.86 -24.88 -0.84
C TRP A 449 -20.40 -25.10 -2.29
N LEU A 450 -19.50 -26.07 -2.53
CA LEU A 450 -19.04 -26.37 -3.87
C LEU A 450 -20.18 -26.88 -4.77
N ARG A 451 -21.10 -27.68 -4.24
CA ARG A 451 -22.32 -28.09 -4.95
C ARG A 451 -23.15 -26.87 -5.37
N TRP A 452 -23.40 -25.94 -4.45
CA TRP A 452 -24.15 -24.71 -4.74
C TRP A 452 -23.45 -23.88 -5.82
N TYR A 453 -22.14 -23.69 -5.68
CA TYR A 453 -21.32 -22.95 -6.64
C TYR A 453 -21.34 -23.59 -8.04
N LEU A 454 -21.11 -24.90 -8.14
CA LEU A 454 -21.12 -25.62 -9.41
C LEU A 454 -22.50 -25.62 -10.06
N THR A 455 -23.58 -25.68 -9.27
CA THR A 455 -24.96 -25.59 -9.79
C THR A 455 -25.23 -24.20 -10.39
N GLY A 456 -24.64 -23.14 -9.82
CA GLY A 456 -24.71 -21.80 -10.40
C GLY A 456 -23.82 -21.59 -11.63
N LEU A 457 -22.71 -22.33 -11.71
CA LEU A 457 -21.73 -22.23 -12.81
C LEU A 457 -22.11 -23.09 -14.02
N ILE A 458 -22.80 -24.21 -13.80
CA ILE A 458 -23.02 -25.28 -14.78
C ILE A 458 -24.49 -25.70 -14.73
N ARG A 459 -25.12 -25.82 -15.90
CA ARG A 459 -26.43 -26.44 -16.03
C ARG A 459 -26.25 -27.95 -16.11
N PHE A 460 -26.54 -28.66 -15.04
CA PHE A 460 -26.50 -30.13 -15.06
C PHE A 460 -27.81 -30.69 -15.60
N GLU A 461 -27.72 -31.67 -16.49
CA GLU A 461 -28.88 -32.40 -17.00
C GLU A 461 -28.72 -33.89 -16.76
N LYS A 462 -29.82 -34.56 -16.42
CA LYS A 462 -29.85 -36.03 -16.28
C LYS A 462 -31.03 -36.56 -17.07
N TYR A 463 -30.79 -37.61 -17.87
CA TYR A 463 -31.84 -38.25 -18.64
C TYR A 463 -32.86 -38.91 -17.73
N ASP A 464 -34.13 -38.57 -17.91
CA ASP A 464 -35.25 -39.19 -17.22
C ASP A 464 -35.98 -40.15 -18.17
N ALA A 465 -35.78 -41.45 -17.96
CA ALA A 465 -36.36 -42.48 -18.81
C ALA A 465 -37.90 -42.53 -18.76
N ARG A 466 -38.54 -41.95 -17.74
CA ARG A 466 -40.02 -41.89 -17.65
C ARG A 466 -40.57 -40.72 -18.44
N ALA A 467 -39.88 -39.58 -18.41
CA ALA A 467 -40.26 -38.40 -19.18
C ALA A 467 -39.76 -38.45 -20.64
N GLY A 468 -38.77 -39.30 -20.95
CA GLY A 468 -38.19 -39.44 -22.27
C GLY A 468 -37.28 -38.26 -22.67
N GLU A 469 -36.97 -37.36 -21.74
CA GLU A 469 -36.24 -36.11 -21.97
C GLU A 469 -35.12 -35.88 -20.96
N TRP A 470 -34.27 -34.90 -21.25
CA TRP A 470 -33.20 -34.45 -20.34
C TRP A 470 -33.75 -33.40 -19.39
N LEU A 471 -33.73 -33.71 -18.09
CA LEU A 471 -34.20 -32.79 -17.06
C LEU A 471 -33.03 -32.08 -16.39
N THR A 472 -33.18 -30.78 -16.16
CA THR A 472 -32.21 -30.01 -15.38
C THR A 472 -32.21 -30.47 -13.93
N LYS A 473 -31.02 -30.61 -13.35
CA LYS A 473 -30.77 -31.02 -11.96
C LYS A 473 -29.67 -30.15 -11.36
N ASP A 474 -29.61 -30.13 -10.03
CA ASP A 474 -28.46 -29.58 -9.32
C ASP A 474 -27.21 -30.44 -9.53
N CYS A 475 -26.04 -29.87 -9.25
CA CYS A 475 -24.79 -30.63 -9.13
C CYS A 475 -24.97 -31.77 -8.09
N PRO A 476 -24.64 -33.04 -8.43
CA PRO A 476 -24.65 -34.12 -7.45
C PRO A 476 -23.65 -33.88 -6.33
N VAL A 477 -24.02 -34.19 -5.08
CA VAL A 477 -23.12 -34.04 -3.91
C VAL A 477 -21.86 -34.88 -4.07
N ASP A 478 -21.97 -36.09 -4.59
CA ASP A 478 -20.82 -36.97 -4.79
C ASP A 478 -19.84 -36.40 -5.83
N LEU A 479 -20.33 -35.69 -6.84
CA LEU A 479 -19.46 -34.99 -7.79
C LEU A 479 -18.67 -33.87 -7.10
N ALA A 480 -19.30 -33.07 -6.25
CA ALA A 480 -18.60 -32.04 -5.46
C ALA A 480 -17.55 -32.66 -4.52
N LYS A 481 -17.86 -33.78 -3.86
CA LYS A 481 -16.88 -34.52 -3.04
C LYS A 481 -15.73 -35.06 -3.87
N THR A 482 -15.99 -35.62 -5.06
CA THR A 482 -14.95 -36.08 -5.98
C THR A 482 -14.04 -34.93 -6.39
N VAL A 483 -14.60 -33.76 -6.78
CA VAL A 483 -13.81 -32.57 -7.09
C VAL A 483 -12.91 -32.19 -5.90
N LEU A 484 -13.44 -32.12 -4.68
CA LEU A 484 -12.63 -31.81 -3.48
C LEU A 484 -11.57 -32.87 -3.15
N ALA A 485 -11.74 -34.12 -3.58
CA ALA A 485 -10.77 -35.17 -3.34
C ALA A 485 -9.58 -35.15 -4.34
N MET A 486 -9.64 -34.37 -5.41
CA MET A 486 -8.61 -34.30 -6.46
C MET A 486 -7.39 -33.42 -6.08
N SER A 487 -7.01 -33.38 -4.80
CA SER A 487 -5.85 -32.62 -4.34
C SER A 487 -4.60 -32.97 -5.16
N GLY A 488 -3.87 -31.94 -5.61
CA GLY A 488 -2.71 -32.07 -6.51
C GLY A 488 -3.03 -32.25 -8.00
N SER A 489 -4.31 -32.42 -8.39
CA SER A 489 -4.75 -32.57 -9.79
C SER A 489 -5.74 -31.49 -10.24
N TRP A 490 -6.01 -30.49 -9.41
CA TRP A 490 -6.99 -29.44 -9.71
C TRP A 490 -6.55 -28.48 -10.81
N GLY A 491 -5.26 -28.15 -10.89
CA GLY A 491 -4.75 -27.15 -11.83
C GLY A 491 -5.39 -25.77 -11.66
N LEU A 492 -5.82 -25.41 -10.44
CA LEU A 492 -6.33 -24.09 -10.10
C LEU A 492 -5.17 -23.17 -9.66
N PRO A 493 -5.33 -21.82 -9.73
CA PRO A 493 -4.29 -20.90 -9.31
C PRO A 493 -3.93 -21.11 -7.83
N ARG A 494 -2.63 -21.07 -7.51
CA ARG A 494 -2.14 -21.23 -6.13
C ARG A 494 -2.24 -19.91 -5.38
N LEU A 495 -2.81 -19.94 -4.18
CA LEU A 495 -2.89 -18.78 -3.29
C LEU A 495 -1.87 -18.92 -2.15
N THR A 496 -0.84 -18.08 -2.18
CA THR A 496 0.17 -17.98 -1.11
C THR A 496 -0.40 -17.17 0.07
N GLY A 497 -0.98 -16.01 -0.23
CA GLY A 497 -1.53 -15.09 0.77
C GLY A 497 -2.34 -13.96 0.14
N ILE A 498 -3.05 -13.22 0.99
CA ILE A 498 -3.83 -12.04 0.60
C ILE A 498 -3.11 -10.81 1.15
N ILE A 499 -2.89 -9.82 0.31
CA ILE A 499 -2.32 -8.53 0.68
C ILE A 499 -3.36 -7.44 0.44
N THR A 500 -3.39 -6.44 1.32
CA THR A 500 -4.38 -5.34 1.29
C THR A 500 -3.76 -4.00 0.92
N ALA A 501 -2.53 -4.03 0.40
CA ALA A 501 -1.81 -2.90 -0.17
C ALA A 501 -0.72 -3.44 -1.10
N PRO A 502 -0.25 -2.61 -2.05
CA PRO A 502 0.83 -3.00 -2.93
C PRO A 502 2.09 -3.41 -2.17
N THR A 503 2.94 -4.21 -2.84
CA THR A 503 4.20 -4.70 -2.28
C THR A 503 5.28 -4.79 -3.38
N ILE A 504 6.51 -5.15 -3.01
CA ILE A 504 7.63 -5.25 -3.95
C ILE A 504 8.40 -6.56 -3.74
N THR A 505 8.62 -7.26 -4.84
CA THR A 505 9.45 -8.48 -4.89
C THR A 505 10.92 -8.17 -4.57
N PRO A 506 11.70 -9.14 -4.06
CA PRO A 506 13.15 -8.97 -3.86
C PRO A 506 13.91 -8.59 -5.15
N GLU A 507 13.35 -8.90 -6.32
CA GLU A 507 13.87 -8.54 -7.64
C GLU A 507 13.50 -7.10 -8.06
N GLY A 508 12.61 -6.43 -7.32
CA GLY A 508 12.23 -5.04 -7.55
C GLY A 508 10.97 -4.84 -8.40
N ARG A 509 10.25 -5.90 -8.77
CA ARG A 509 8.93 -5.82 -9.40
C ARG A 509 7.89 -5.43 -8.37
N VAL A 510 7.17 -4.33 -8.61
CA VAL A 510 6.07 -3.86 -7.77
C VAL A 510 4.78 -4.60 -8.16
N ILE A 511 4.04 -5.06 -7.15
CA ILE A 511 2.72 -5.68 -7.30
C ILE A 511 1.69 -4.65 -6.82
N ASP A 512 1.11 -3.90 -7.75
CA ASP A 512 0.15 -2.82 -7.47
C ASP A 512 -1.17 -2.93 -8.26
N GLN A 513 -1.38 -4.05 -8.96
CA GLN A 513 -2.61 -4.33 -9.72
C GLN A 513 -3.55 -5.23 -8.92
N GLU A 514 -4.81 -4.81 -8.76
CA GLU A 514 -5.86 -5.58 -8.05
C GLU A 514 -6.05 -6.98 -8.66
N GLY A 515 -5.98 -8.02 -7.81
CA GLY A 515 -6.16 -9.42 -8.21
C GLY A 515 -4.97 -10.32 -7.86
N HIS A 516 -4.95 -11.52 -8.45
CA HIS A 516 -3.94 -12.56 -8.22
C HIS A 516 -2.74 -12.33 -9.13
N ASP A 517 -1.57 -12.38 -8.52
CA ASP A 517 -0.29 -12.39 -9.20
C ASP A 517 0.14 -13.84 -9.42
N GLU A 518 0.11 -14.31 -10.67
CA GLU A 518 0.40 -15.71 -11.02
C GLU A 518 1.79 -16.18 -10.57
N GLU A 519 2.78 -15.29 -10.57
CA GLU A 519 4.18 -15.60 -10.24
C GLU A 519 4.38 -15.82 -8.74
N THR A 520 3.84 -14.93 -7.90
CA THR A 520 4.04 -14.99 -6.44
C THR A 520 2.93 -15.75 -5.72
N GLY A 521 1.78 -15.95 -6.38
CA GLY A 521 0.58 -16.52 -5.80
C GLY A 521 -0.13 -15.58 -4.80
N LEU A 522 0.28 -14.31 -4.70
CA LEU A 522 -0.39 -13.33 -3.84
C LEU A 522 -1.66 -12.80 -4.51
N TYR A 523 -2.67 -12.54 -3.70
CA TYR A 523 -3.86 -11.82 -4.13
C TYR A 523 -3.88 -10.42 -3.51
N LEU A 524 -3.82 -9.38 -4.33
CA LEU A 524 -3.97 -7.99 -3.92
C LEU A 524 -5.46 -7.60 -3.86
N ASP A 525 -6.00 -7.57 -2.64
CA ASP A 525 -7.33 -7.06 -2.32
C ASP A 525 -7.25 -5.58 -1.95
N PHE A 526 -7.11 -4.75 -2.99
CA PHE A 526 -6.94 -3.30 -2.85
C PHE A 526 -7.67 -2.58 -3.99
N PRO A 527 -8.99 -2.37 -3.87
CA PRO A 527 -9.71 -1.56 -4.83
C PRO A 527 -9.33 -0.09 -4.62
N ASP A 528 -8.70 0.52 -5.63
CA ASP A 528 -8.33 1.94 -5.62
C ASP A 528 -9.11 2.74 -6.69
N PRO A 529 -10.44 2.86 -6.55
CA PRO A 529 -11.26 3.55 -7.55
C PRO A 529 -10.98 5.06 -7.62
N GLU A 530 -10.42 5.63 -6.55
CA GLU A 530 -10.09 7.05 -6.44
C GLU A 530 -8.66 7.38 -6.89
N GLY A 531 -7.84 6.37 -7.21
CA GLY A 531 -6.45 6.55 -7.62
C GLY A 531 -5.56 7.13 -6.52
N ARG A 532 -5.80 6.74 -5.25
CA ARG A 532 -5.01 7.17 -4.09
C ARG A 532 -3.60 6.59 -4.11
N TRP A 533 -3.41 5.41 -4.71
CA TRP A 533 -2.10 4.80 -4.88
C TRP A 533 -1.30 5.53 -5.95
N ARG A 534 -0.17 6.09 -5.52
CA ARG A 534 0.81 6.69 -6.42
C ARG A 534 1.89 5.68 -6.72
N ALA A 535 2.08 5.35 -8.00
CA ALA A 535 3.13 4.43 -8.44
C ALA A 535 4.49 4.83 -7.88
N ILE A 536 5.33 3.82 -7.65
CA ILE A 536 6.70 4.01 -7.17
C ILE A 536 7.57 4.26 -8.41
N PRO A 537 8.38 5.35 -8.45
CA PRO A 537 9.30 5.58 -9.54
C PRO A 537 10.27 4.40 -9.72
N GLU A 538 10.58 4.04 -10.96
CA GLU A 538 11.56 2.97 -11.23
C GLU A 538 12.95 3.29 -10.66
N LYS A 539 13.30 4.57 -10.61
CA LYS A 539 14.54 5.09 -10.03
C LYS A 539 14.23 6.31 -9.15
N PRO A 540 13.88 6.11 -7.87
CA PRO A 540 13.64 7.21 -6.94
C PRO A 540 14.90 8.08 -6.78
N THR A 541 14.70 9.39 -6.73
CA THR A 541 15.78 10.35 -6.45
C THR A 541 16.18 10.33 -4.98
N GLU A 542 17.37 10.83 -4.66
CA GLU A 542 17.84 10.91 -3.26
C GLU A 542 16.91 11.76 -2.38
N THR A 543 16.36 12.86 -2.91
CA THR A 543 15.40 13.71 -2.18
C THR A 543 14.11 12.96 -1.86
N GLU A 544 13.58 12.19 -2.81
CA GLU A 544 12.40 11.35 -2.59
C GLU A 544 12.68 10.24 -1.56
N LEU A 545 13.86 9.63 -1.61
CA LEU A 545 14.28 8.59 -0.66
C LEU A 545 14.41 9.12 0.75
N LYS A 546 14.99 10.32 0.92
CA LYS A 546 15.07 10.97 2.23
C LYS A 546 13.68 11.31 2.78
N ALA A 547 12.81 11.88 1.95
CA ALA A 547 11.42 12.15 2.33
C ALA A 547 10.66 10.86 2.69
N ALA A 548 10.90 9.76 1.95
CA ALA A 548 10.34 8.46 2.27
C ALA A 548 10.84 7.92 3.62
N ALA A 549 12.13 8.09 3.91
CA ALA A 549 12.72 7.70 5.21
C ALA A 549 12.10 8.48 6.38
N GLU A 550 11.89 9.80 6.21
CA GLU A 550 11.21 10.64 7.21
C GLU A 550 9.74 10.24 7.37
N THR A 551 9.03 10.01 6.25
CA THR A 551 7.62 9.61 6.25
C THR A 551 7.42 8.27 6.98
N VAL A 552 8.20 7.24 6.63
CA VAL A 552 8.05 5.91 7.25
C VAL A 552 8.38 5.93 8.75
N TRP A 553 9.27 6.82 9.18
CA TRP A 553 9.71 6.93 10.58
C TRP A 553 8.79 7.79 11.44
N LYS A 554 7.97 8.66 10.83
CA LYS A 554 7.16 9.67 11.53
C LYS A 554 6.29 9.13 12.69
N PRO A 555 5.54 8.02 12.55
CA PRO A 555 4.71 7.51 13.65
C PRO A 555 5.55 7.00 14.83
N PHE A 556 6.82 6.68 14.59
CA PHE A 556 7.72 6.02 15.53
C PHE A 556 8.71 6.98 16.19
N GLU A 557 8.81 8.23 15.71
CA GLU A 557 9.87 9.17 16.09
C GLU A 557 9.92 9.48 17.60
N LEU A 558 8.77 9.41 18.28
CA LEU A 558 8.63 9.72 19.69
C LEU A 558 8.77 8.49 20.59
N PHE A 559 9.01 7.29 20.07
CA PHE A 559 9.25 6.12 20.94
C PHE A 559 10.66 6.18 21.54
N PRO A 560 10.84 5.76 22.81
CA PRO A 560 12.10 5.94 23.50
C PRO A 560 13.04 4.77 23.22
N PHE A 561 13.48 4.63 21.96
CA PHE A 561 14.46 3.62 21.57
C PHE A 561 15.80 3.88 22.28
N VAL A 562 16.44 2.80 22.76
CA VAL A 562 17.64 2.93 23.61
C VAL A 562 18.91 3.28 22.83
N ASP A 563 18.98 2.91 21.55
CA ASP A 563 20.12 3.13 20.68
C ASP A 563 19.75 3.02 19.18
N PRO A 564 20.68 3.33 18.26
CA PRO A 564 20.46 3.16 16.81
C PRO A 564 20.24 1.71 16.34
N VAL A 565 20.65 0.68 17.10
CA VAL A 565 20.42 -0.73 16.77
C VAL A 565 18.95 -1.08 16.99
N ALA A 566 18.33 -0.61 18.08
CA ALA A 566 16.90 -0.72 18.34
C ALA A 566 16.10 0.01 17.26
N ARG A 567 16.56 1.20 16.81
CA ARG A 567 15.93 1.94 15.71
C ARG A 567 16.03 1.18 14.38
N GLY A 568 17.20 0.62 14.08
CA GLY A 568 17.42 -0.23 12.90
C GLY A 568 16.57 -1.50 12.90
N SER A 569 16.45 -2.14 14.07
CA SER A 569 15.58 -3.31 14.27
C SER A 569 14.10 -2.96 14.08
N MET A 570 13.67 -1.79 14.54
CA MET A 570 12.30 -1.31 14.29
C MET A 570 12.05 -1.04 12.81
N LEU A 571 12.98 -0.36 12.11
CA LEU A 571 12.88 -0.12 10.68
C LEU A 571 12.84 -1.43 9.88
N ALA A 572 13.67 -2.40 10.27
CA ALA A 572 13.64 -3.73 9.68
C ALA A 572 12.29 -4.43 9.91
N GLY A 573 11.70 -4.30 11.10
CA GLY A 573 10.34 -4.77 11.41
C GLY A 573 9.27 -4.12 10.52
N ILE A 574 9.36 -2.80 10.29
CA ILE A 574 8.44 -2.05 9.41
C ILE A 574 8.53 -2.55 7.97
N LEU A 575 9.74 -2.60 7.40
CA LEU A 575 9.94 -3.06 6.02
C LEU A 575 9.58 -4.55 5.85
N THR A 576 9.77 -5.35 6.91
CA THR A 576 9.31 -6.74 6.92
C THR A 576 7.79 -6.78 6.91
N ALA A 577 7.09 -5.99 7.72
CA ALA A 577 5.62 -5.98 7.76
C ALA A 577 4.99 -5.71 6.38
N THR A 578 5.60 -4.84 5.57
CA THR A 578 5.09 -4.48 4.23
C THR A 578 5.43 -5.50 3.13
N THR A 579 6.39 -6.40 3.36
CA THR A 579 6.90 -7.35 2.35
C THR A 579 6.86 -8.82 2.78
N ARG A 580 6.48 -9.10 4.04
CA ARG A 580 6.53 -10.42 4.67
C ARG A 580 5.92 -11.55 3.82
N PRO A 581 4.77 -11.36 3.12
CA PRO A 581 4.17 -12.42 2.31
C PRO A 581 5.09 -12.96 1.21
N LEU A 582 6.02 -12.15 0.69
CA LEU A 582 6.96 -12.53 -0.36
C LEU A 582 8.23 -13.21 0.14
N LEU A 583 8.53 -13.08 1.43
CA LEU A 583 9.75 -13.61 2.01
C LEU A 583 9.56 -15.08 2.40
N PRO A 584 10.44 -16.00 1.96
CA PRO A 584 10.33 -17.41 2.34
C PRO A 584 10.49 -17.57 3.86
N THR A 585 11.42 -16.83 4.46
CA THR A 585 11.67 -16.77 5.90
C THR A 585 11.99 -15.33 6.29
N ALA A 586 11.68 -14.95 7.53
CA ALA A 586 12.06 -13.67 8.12
C ALA A 586 12.20 -13.83 9.63
N PRO A 587 13.16 -13.13 10.28
CA PRO A 587 13.23 -13.11 11.73
C PRO A 587 11.96 -12.48 12.31
N GLY A 588 11.53 -12.96 13.48
CA GLY A 588 10.49 -12.30 14.24
C GLY A 588 11.01 -11.03 14.92
N CYS A 589 10.11 -10.25 15.52
CA CYS A 589 10.46 -9.01 16.21
C CYS A 589 10.14 -9.14 17.70
N LEU A 590 11.13 -9.00 18.58
CA LEU A 590 10.91 -8.89 20.03
C LEU A 590 10.88 -7.41 20.43
N LEU A 591 9.73 -6.95 20.94
CA LEU A 591 9.55 -5.63 21.50
C LEU A 591 9.66 -5.72 23.03
N THR A 592 10.74 -5.20 23.60
CA THR A 592 11.07 -5.37 25.03
C THR A 592 11.33 -4.03 25.71
N ALA A 593 11.03 -3.94 27.01
CA ALA A 593 11.23 -2.75 27.82
C ALA A 593 11.39 -3.11 29.30
N PRO A 594 11.93 -2.22 30.15
CA PRO A 594 12.08 -2.47 31.58
C PRO A 594 10.77 -2.64 32.34
N SER A 595 9.70 -1.96 31.91
CA SER A 595 8.44 -1.86 32.68
C SER A 595 7.18 -1.93 31.80
N ALA A 596 6.04 -2.17 32.43
CA ALA A 596 4.74 -2.13 31.76
C ALA A 596 4.33 -0.70 31.40
N GLY A 597 3.48 -0.55 30.38
CA GLY A 597 3.00 0.77 29.94
C GLY A 597 4.00 1.60 29.12
N SER A 598 5.15 1.04 28.73
CA SER A 598 6.15 1.74 27.91
C SER A 598 5.80 1.91 26.43
N GLY A 599 4.70 1.31 25.94
CA GLY A 599 4.28 1.39 24.53
C GLY A 599 4.64 0.19 23.64
N LYS A 600 5.09 -0.95 24.20
CA LYS A 600 5.47 -2.16 23.43
C LYS A 600 4.32 -2.75 22.60
N THR A 601 3.17 -2.94 23.24
CA THR A 601 1.97 -3.46 22.56
C THR A 601 1.48 -2.49 21.49
N LEU A 602 1.61 -1.17 21.72
CA LEU A 602 1.29 -0.16 20.73
C LEU A 602 2.19 -0.29 19.48
N LEU A 603 3.51 -0.45 19.65
CA LEU A 603 4.43 -0.73 18.54
C LEU A 603 4.07 -2.03 17.79
N ALA A 604 3.68 -3.09 18.52
CA ALA A 604 3.26 -4.35 17.90
C ALA A 604 2.02 -4.16 17.02
N LEU A 605 1.04 -3.38 17.51
CA LEU A 605 -0.17 -3.05 16.77
C LEU A 605 0.11 -2.18 15.54
N CYS A 606 1.05 -1.23 15.63
CA CYS A 606 1.50 -0.46 14.47
C CYS A 606 2.11 -1.36 13.37
N LEU A 607 2.98 -2.32 13.75
CA LEU A 607 3.52 -3.29 12.79
C LEU A 607 2.42 -4.15 12.16
N ALA A 608 1.44 -4.59 12.96
CA ALA A 608 0.28 -5.33 12.45
C ALA A 608 -0.59 -4.50 11.50
N ALA A 609 -0.81 -3.22 11.81
CA ALA A 609 -1.56 -2.30 10.94
C ALA A 609 -0.87 -2.17 9.57
N LEU A 610 0.46 -2.06 9.53
CA LEU A 610 1.22 -2.03 8.28
C LEU A 610 1.12 -3.36 7.51
N ALA A 611 1.14 -4.50 8.21
CA ALA A 611 0.94 -5.82 7.60
C ALA A 611 -0.48 -6.02 7.01
N GLY A 612 -1.47 -5.22 7.40
CA GLY A 612 -2.75 -5.10 6.70
C GLY A 612 -3.86 -6.04 7.13
N GLN A 613 -3.73 -6.69 8.29
CA GLN A 613 -4.78 -7.49 8.91
C GLN A 613 -4.85 -7.19 10.41
N GLU A 614 -6.03 -7.33 11.01
CA GLU A 614 -6.16 -7.37 12.48
C GLU A 614 -5.33 -8.56 13.00
N PRO A 615 -4.37 -8.33 13.91
CA PRO A 615 -3.45 -9.37 14.34
C PRO A 615 -4.14 -10.42 15.21
N GLU A 616 -3.70 -11.66 15.08
CA GLU A 616 -4.04 -12.70 16.06
C GLU A 616 -3.16 -12.48 17.31
N VAL A 617 -3.78 -12.08 18.42
CA VAL A 617 -3.07 -11.80 19.69
C VAL A 617 -3.22 -12.99 20.62
N TYR A 618 -2.09 -13.62 20.95
CA TYR A 618 -2.04 -14.77 21.84
C TYR A 618 -1.33 -14.43 23.16
N PRO A 619 -1.86 -14.90 24.31
CA PRO A 619 -1.06 -14.98 25.52
C PRO A 619 -0.04 -16.12 25.40
N ARG A 620 0.91 -16.17 26.35
CA ARG A 620 1.83 -17.31 26.49
C ARG A 620 1.06 -18.65 26.49
N ALA A 621 1.49 -19.59 25.64
CA ALA A 621 0.92 -20.93 25.60
C ALA A 621 1.36 -21.75 26.82
N LYS A 622 0.55 -22.74 27.24
CA LYS A 622 0.90 -23.62 28.37
C LYS A 622 1.94 -24.67 27.99
N ASP A 623 1.87 -25.13 26.74
CA ASP A 623 2.78 -26.10 26.15
C ASP A 623 2.94 -25.86 24.64
N ASP A 624 3.94 -26.52 24.06
CA ASP A 624 4.31 -26.37 22.65
C ASP A 624 3.29 -27.02 21.69
N ASP A 625 2.50 -28.00 22.15
CA ASP A 625 1.44 -28.62 21.35
C ASP A 625 0.23 -27.69 21.17
N GLU A 626 -0.15 -26.96 22.22
CA GLU A 626 -1.14 -25.88 22.15
C GLU A 626 -0.69 -24.80 21.17
N LEU A 627 0.59 -24.41 21.25
CA LEU A 627 1.19 -23.41 20.38
C LEU A 627 1.18 -23.85 18.91
N ARG A 628 1.52 -25.11 18.62
CA ARG A 628 1.48 -25.68 17.27
C ARG A 628 0.08 -25.61 16.65
N LYS A 629 -0.95 -25.94 17.43
CA LYS A 629 -2.36 -25.86 16.99
C LYS A 629 -2.79 -24.41 16.69
N ARG A 630 -2.40 -23.45 17.54
CA ARG A 630 -2.68 -22.02 17.33
C ARG A 630 -2.02 -21.51 16.04
N PHE A 631 -0.77 -21.88 15.79
CA PHE A 631 -0.08 -21.52 14.55
C PHE A 631 -0.77 -22.11 13.32
N LEU A 632 -1.08 -23.41 13.33
CA LEU A 632 -1.77 -24.04 12.20
C LEU A 632 -3.09 -23.33 11.89
N ALA A 633 -3.89 -23.02 12.92
CA ALA A 633 -5.16 -22.30 12.75
C ALA A 633 -4.95 -20.89 12.16
N ALA A 634 -4.00 -20.11 12.69
CA ALA A 634 -3.69 -18.77 12.20
C ALA A 634 -3.20 -18.78 10.74
N PHE A 635 -2.27 -19.66 10.39
CA PHE A 635 -1.75 -19.77 9.03
C PHE A 635 -2.79 -20.33 8.05
N ARG A 636 -3.62 -21.30 8.45
CA ARG A 636 -4.74 -21.77 7.64
C ARG A 636 -5.74 -20.65 7.37
N GLY A 637 -6.00 -19.78 8.34
CA GLY A 637 -6.80 -18.56 8.19
C GLY A 637 -6.14 -17.42 7.40
N GLY A 638 -4.86 -17.56 7.02
CA GLY A 638 -4.13 -16.56 6.23
C GLY A 638 -3.70 -15.32 7.02
N ALA A 639 -3.42 -15.48 8.32
CA ALA A 639 -2.96 -14.39 9.19
C ALA A 639 -1.70 -13.70 8.63
N GLY A 640 -1.72 -12.37 8.52
CA GLY A 640 -0.58 -11.55 8.10
C GLY A 640 0.39 -11.21 9.24
N CYS A 641 -0.10 -11.16 10.48
CA CYS A 641 0.68 -10.86 11.68
C CYS A 641 0.15 -11.63 12.89
N ILE A 642 1.06 -12.15 13.72
CA ILE A 642 0.77 -12.88 14.96
C ILE A 642 1.54 -12.20 16.10
N ILE A 643 0.84 -11.83 17.16
CA ILE A 643 1.42 -11.14 18.32
C ILE A 643 1.33 -12.06 19.55
N PHE A 644 2.46 -12.30 20.21
CA PHE A 644 2.51 -12.86 21.55
C PHE A 644 2.70 -11.74 22.56
N ASP A 645 1.63 -11.39 23.28
CA ASP A 645 1.63 -10.22 24.15
C ASP A 645 1.95 -10.58 25.61
N ASN A 646 2.62 -9.67 26.30
CA ASN A 646 2.90 -9.73 27.74
C ASN A 646 3.72 -10.97 28.18
N LEU A 647 4.75 -11.30 27.41
CA LEU A 647 5.75 -12.30 27.82
C LEU A 647 6.60 -11.79 28.99
N SER A 648 7.08 -12.73 29.80
CA SER A 648 7.91 -12.43 30.97
C SER A 648 8.99 -13.48 31.18
N GLY A 649 10.14 -13.03 31.68
CA GLY A 649 11.30 -13.86 31.98
C GLY A 649 11.88 -14.53 30.73
N HIS A 650 12.20 -15.81 30.87
CA HIS A 650 12.77 -16.62 29.81
C HIS A 650 11.69 -17.16 28.87
N PHE A 651 11.91 -17.02 27.58
CA PHE A 651 11.03 -17.54 26.55
C PHE A 651 11.78 -18.48 25.62
N GLU A 652 11.30 -19.72 25.58
CA GLU A 652 11.77 -20.81 24.74
C GLU A 652 10.57 -21.43 24.03
N SER A 653 10.74 -21.85 22.77
CA SER A 653 9.74 -22.63 22.05
C SER A 653 10.35 -23.27 20.80
N ASP A 654 10.32 -24.60 20.76
CA ASP A 654 10.79 -25.38 19.62
C ASP A 654 9.88 -25.20 18.40
N THR A 655 8.58 -25.00 18.65
CA THR A 655 7.58 -24.74 17.61
C THR A 655 7.85 -23.39 16.91
N LEU A 656 8.14 -22.33 17.67
CA LEU A 656 8.53 -21.04 17.07
C LEU A 656 9.86 -21.12 16.32
N CYS A 657 10.81 -21.90 16.83
CA CYS A 657 12.04 -22.22 16.10
C CYS A 657 11.68 -22.89 14.77
N ALA A 658 10.90 -23.96 14.75
CA ALA A 658 10.53 -24.62 13.49
C ALA A 658 9.89 -23.62 12.49
N VAL A 659 8.81 -22.95 12.91
CA VAL A 659 8.01 -22.04 12.08
C VAL A 659 8.80 -20.85 11.51
N SER A 660 9.73 -20.27 12.28
CA SER A 660 10.53 -19.14 11.80
C SER A 660 11.56 -19.53 10.73
N THR A 661 12.02 -20.78 10.70
CA THR A 661 12.97 -21.29 9.68
C THR A 661 12.31 -21.95 8.48
N THR A 662 11.06 -22.39 8.62
CA THR A 662 10.35 -23.13 7.56
C THR A 662 9.31 -22.22 6.94
N GLY A 663 9.36 -22.00 5.62
CA GLY A 663 8.35 -21.21 4.90
C GLY A 663 6.93 -21.82 4.90
N THR A 664 6.76 -23.01 5.49
CA THR A 664 5.48 -23.71 5.62
C THR A 664 5.39 -24.42 6.96
N ILE A 665 4.18 -24.54 7.52
CA ILE A 665 3.88 -25.44 8.62
C ILE A 665 3.08 -26.64 8.10
N THR A 666 3.40 -27.84 8.59
CA THR A 666 2.64 -29.07 8.29
C THR A 666 2.17 -29.71 9.57
N ASP A 667 0.87 -29.97 9.69
CA ASP A 667 0.30 -30.68 10.85
C ASP A 667 -1.04 -31.36 10.49
N ARG A 668 -1.54 -32.22 11.38
CA ARG A 668 -2.82 -32.91 11.23
C ARG A 668 -4.00 -32.01 11.57
N ILE A 669 -5.08 -32.15 10.82
CA ILE A 669 -6.35 -31.49 11.15
C ILE A 669 -6.94 -32.15 12.40
N LEU A 670 -7.38 -31.35 13.37
CA LEU A 670 -8.00 -31.84 14.59
C LEU A 670 -9.29 -32.62 14.26
N GLY A 671 -9.33 -33.91 14.65
CA GLY A 671 -10.49 -34.77 14.43
C GLY A 671 -10.49 -35.52 13.09
N GLU A 672 -9.48 -35.32 12.24
CA GLU A 672 -9.33 -36.02 10.96
C GLU A 672 -7.97 -36.74 10.85
N SER A 673 -7.86 -37.73 9.96
CA SER A 673 -6.58 -38.42 9.69
C SER A 673 -5.76 -37.76 8.56
N SER A 674 -6.14 -36.54 8.15
CA SER A 674 -5.55 -35.76 7.07
C SER A 674 -4.49 -34.78 7.58
N THR A 675 -3.44 -34.57 6.78
CA THR A 675 -2.37 -33.57 7.05
C THR A 675 -2.53 -32.38 6.11
N LEU A 676 -2.32 -31.17 6.64
CA LEU A 676 -2.39 -29.92 5.92
C LEU A 676 -1.03 -29.21 5.95
N THR A 677 -0.56 -28.70 4.81
CA THR A 677 0.67 -27.92 4.72
C THR A 677 0.33 -26.50 4.27
N VAL A 678 0.46 -25.49 5.14
CA VAL A 678 0.12 -24.10 4.82
C VAL A 678 1.33 -23.17 4.85
N PRO A 679 1.36 -22.10 4.03
CA PRO A 679 2.42 -21.09 4.08
C PRO A 679 2.51 -20.42 5.46
N ALA A 680 3.73 -20.24 5.95
CA ALA A 680 4.03 -19.66 7.28
C ALA A 680 4.52 -18.21 7.16
N ASN A 681 3.91 -17.43 6.27
CA ASN A 681 4.40 -16.11 5.86
C ASN A 681 3.80 -14.96 6.69
N ALA A 682 3.54 -15.17 7.99
CA ALA A 682 3.11 -14.11 8.90
C ALA A 682 4.30 -13.45 9.58
N LEU A 683 4.15 -12.17 9.93
CA LEU A 683 5.09 -11.49 10.82
C LEU A 683 4.82 -11.97 12.25
N ILE A 684 5.86 -12.43 12.95
CA ILE A 684 5.75 -12.85 14.35
C ILE A 684 6.32 -11.74 15.23
N VAL A 685 5.50 -11.21 16.12
CA VAL A 685 5.89 -10.16 17.07
C VAL A 685 5.73 -10.68 18.49
N LEU A 686 6.76 -10.54 19.31
CA LEU A 686 6.74 -10.83 20.73
C LEU A 686 6.76 -9.51 21.49
N THR A 687 5.99 -9.39 22.56
CA THR A 687 6.10 -8.25 23.49
C THR A 687 6.35 -8.76 24.90
N GLY A 688 7.12 -8.02 25.69
CA GLY A 688 7.25 -8.35 27.10
C GLY A 688 8.19 -7.45 27.88
N ASN A 689 8.25 -7.68 29.19
CA ASN A 689 9.13 -6.91 30.09
C ASN A 689 10.42 -7.69 30.33
N ASN A 690 11.56 -7.12 29.93
CA ASN A 690 12.89 -7.74 30.03
C ASN A 690 12.91 -9.22 29.64
N VAL A 691 12.31 -9.54 28.49
CA VAL A 691 12.26 -10.93 27.99
C VAL A 691 13.64 -11.32 27.49
N SER A 692 14.13 -12.46 27.95
CA SER A 692 15.34 -13.12 27.42
C SER A 692 14.92 -14.31 26.56
N LEU A 693 15.36 -14.31 25.31
CA LEU A 693 15.18 -15.45 24.39
C LEU A 693 16.25 -16.49 24.68
N VAL A 694 15.83 -17.75 24.83
CA VAL A 694 16.74 -18.84 25.20
C VAL A 694 17.11 -19.68 23.98
N GLY A 695 18.38 -20.07 23.89
CA GLY A 695 18.87 -21.03 22.90
C GLY A 695 18.72 -20.55 21.46
N ASP A 696 18.20 -21.43 20.59
CA ASP A 696 18.09 -21.17 19.15
C ASP A 696 17.13 -20.02 18.80
N LEU A 697 16.25 -19.64 19.73
CA LEU A 697 15.28 -18.56 19.52
C LEU A 697 15.97 -17.18 19.45
N GLY A 698 17.10 -16.99 20.13
CA GLY A 698 17.85 -15.73 20.16
C GLY A 698 18.32 -15.24 18.79
N ARG A 699 18.68 -16.16 17.86
CA ARG A 699 19.08 -15.83 16.48
C ARG A 699 17.92 -15.69 15.48
N ARG A 700 16.70 -15.96 15.91
CA ARG A 700 15.50 -15.96 15.06
C ARG A 700 14.64 -14.73 15.23
N PHE A 701 15.03 -13.85 16.16
CA PHE A 701 14.32 -12.63 16.48
C PHE A 701 15.30 -11.47 16.54
N ILE A 702 14.94 -10.36 15.90
CA ILE A 702 15.57 -9.07 16.12
C ILE A 702 14.89 -8.39 17.31
N SER A 703 15.67 -7.70 18.14
CA SER A 703 15.17 -7.08 19.38
C SER A 703 15.09 -5.57 19.25
N VAL A 704 13.94 -5.03 19.59
CA VAL A 704 13.67 -3.59 19.69
C VAL A 704 13.46 -3.27 21.16
N ARG A 705 14.47 -2.67 21.78
CA ARG A 705 14.41 -2.25 23.17
C ARG A 705 14.01 -0.78 23.27
N ILE A 706 13.00 -0.51 24.10
CA ILE A 706 12.57 0.85 24.45
C ILE A 706 12.71 1.08 25.96
N ASP A 707 13.11 2.28 26.37
CA ASP A 707 13.21 2.67 27.78
C ASP A 707 12.73 4.10 27.99
N PRO A 708 11.51 4.31 28.53
CA PRO A 708 11.00 5.63 28.88
C PRO A 708 11.80 6.39 29.95
N GLN A 709 12.73 5.74 30.67
CA GLN A 709 13.56 6.32 31.72
C GLN A 709 12.78 7.07 32.81
N MET A 710 11.58 6.57 33.15
CA MET A 710 10.69 7.19 34.14
C MET A 710 9.92 6.15 34.95
N GLN A 711 9.50 6.53 36.16
CA GLN A 711 8.78 5.65 37.09
C GLN A 711 7.35 5.34 36.66
N THR A 712 6.69 6.26 35.95
CA THR A 712 5.28 6.14 35.53
C THR A 712 5.09 6.19 34.01
N PRO A 713 5.63 5.24 33.22
CA PRO A 713 5.52 5.25 31.76
C PRO A 713 4.09 5.34 31.21
N TRP A 714 3.12 4.76 31.92
CA TRP A 714 1.69 4.77 31.54
C TRP A 714 1.04 6.16 31.56
N GLN A 715 1.68 7.16 32.16
CA GLN A 715 1.20 8.56 32.14
C GLN A 715 1.69 9.34 30.92
N ARG A 716 2.60 8.77 30.12
CA ARG A 716 3.12 9.41 28.92
C ARG A 716 2.04 9.47 27.84
N SER A 717 1.83 10.65 27.27
CA SER A 717 0.95 10.87 26.13
C SER A 717 1.76 11.18 24.88
N PHE A 718 1.29 10.69 23.74
CA PHE A 718 1.75 11.15 22.43
C PHE A 718 0.90 12.35 21.99
N PRO A 719 1.45 13.31 21.23
CA PRO A 719 0.68 14.44 20.68
C PRO A 719 -0.33 14.02 19.60
N PHE A 720 -0.23 12.79 19.11
CA PHE A 720 -1.15 12.13 18.19
C PHE A 720 -1.25 10.64 18.57
N ASP A 721 -2.20 9.89 18.02
CA ASP A 721 -2.29 8.43 18.22
C ASP A 721 -1.44 7.70 17.17
N PRO A 722 -0.31 7.06 17.52
CA PRO A 722 0.55 6.40 16.54
C PRO A 722 -0.11 5.24 15.77
N LEU A 723 -1.04 4.53 16.40
CA LEU A 723 -1.74 3.42 15.75
C LEU A 723 -2.76 3.97 14.75
N GLU A 724 -3.53 4.99 15.15
CA GLU A 724 -4.48 5.63 14.25
C GLU A 724 -3.79 6.33 13.09
N ASP A 725 -2.61 6.92 13.34
CA ASP A 725 -1.76 7.50 12.30
C ASP A 725 -1.28 6.43 11.31
N CYS A 726 -0.81 5.28 11.81
CA CYS A 726 -0.46 4.13 10.97
C CYS A 726 -1.64 3.60 10.15
N ARG A 727 -2.86 3.63 10.69
CA ARG A 727 -4.09 3.18 9.99
C ARG A 727 -4.53 4.20 8.94
N THR A 728 -4.51 5.48 9.28
CA THR A 728 -4.96 6.58 8.41
C THR A 728 -4.00 6.79 7.25
N HIS A 729 -2.70 6.86 7.53
CA HIS A 729 -1.64 7.10 6.53
C HIS A 729 -1.01 5.78 6.03
N ARG A 730 -1.68 4.65 6.23
CA ARG A 730 -1.14 3.30 5.95
C ARG A 730 -0.51 3.19 4.56
N LEU A 731 -1.22 3.64 3.52
CA LEU A 731 -0.75 3.52 2.13
C LEU A 731 0.48 4.39 1.87
N GLU A 732 0.56 5.57 2.50
CA GLU A 732 1.70 6.48 2.39
C GLU A 732 2.93 5.88 3.05
N LEU A 733 2.77 5.31 4.25
CA LEU A 733 3.84 4.60 4.97
C LEU A 733 4.34 3.37 4.19
N ILE A 734 3.42 2.58 3.62
CA ILE A 734 3.77 1.44 2.77
C ILE A 734 4.52 1.92 1.53
N ARG A 735 4.00 2.91 0.81
CA ARG A 735 4.65 3.48 -0.37
C ARG A 735 6.06 3.97 -0.04
N ALA A 736 6.24 4.67 1.08
CA ALA A 736 7.54 5.14 1.54
C ALA A 736 8.50 3.97 1.80
N GLY A 737 8.07 2.94 2.53
CA GLY A 737 8.88 1.73 2.75
C GLY A 737 9.27 1.00 1.47
N LEU A 738 8.33 0.82 0.53
CA LEU A 738 8.61 0.19 -0.76
C LEU A 738 9.52 1.05 -1.65
N MET A 739 9.40 2.38 -1.58
CA MET A 739 10.29 3.30 -2.29
C MET A 739 11.74 3.19 -1.79
N LEU A 740 11.94 3.05 -0.48
CA LEU A 740 13.27 2.81 0.10
C LEU A 740 13.87 1.50 -0.42
N LEU A 741 13.08 0.42 -0.46
CA LEU A 741 13.51 -0.87 -1.01
C LEU A 741 13.83 -0.78 -2.51
N LYS A 742 13.00 -0.09 -3.29
CA LYS A 742 13.22 0.16 -4.72
C LYS A 742 14.51 0.96 -4.95
N GLY A 743 14.72 2.02 -4.18
CA GLY A 743 15.94 2.83 -4.21
C GLY A 743 17.19 2.03 -3.85
N PHE A 744 17.12 1.18 -2.82
CA PHE A 744 18.21 0.30 -2.44
C PHE A 744 18.59 -0.64 -3.59
N LEU A 745 17.62 -1.33 -4.19
CA LEU A 745 17.86 -2.20 -5.34
C LEU A 745 18.43 -1.45 -6.54
N ALA A 746 17.88 -0.26 -6.85
CA ALA A 746 18.33 0.58 -7.96
C ALA A 746 19.74 1.15 -7.75
N SER A 747 20.17 1.36 -6.50
CA SER A 747 21.50 1.88 -6.16
C SER A 747 22.64 0.89 -6.45
N GLY A 748 22.33 -0.40 -6.56
CA GLY A 748 23.35 -1.46 -6.67
C GLY A 748 24.23 -1.60 -5.42
N ALA A 749 23.77 -1.09 -4.27
CA ALA A 749 24.50 -1.20 -3.01
C ALA A 749 24.84 -2.67 -2.68
N PRO A 750 26.04 -2.94 -2.13
CA PRO A 750 26.48 -4.29 -1.86
C PRO A 750 25.58 -4.95 -0.79
N LYS A 751 25.24 -6.21 -1.03
CA LYS A 751 24.53 -7.05 -0.06
C LYS A 751 25.44 -7.36 1.15
N PRO A 752 24.88 -7.56 2.36
CA PRO A 752 25.65 -8.01 3.51
C PRO A 752 26.40 -9.32 3.21
N GLN A 753 27.70 -9.37 3.50
CA GLN A 753 28.51 -10.58 3.24
C GLN A 753 28.24 -11.67 4.29
N ASP A 754 27.93 -11.27 5.51
CA ASP A 754 27.65 -12.08 6.69
C ASP A 754 26.14 -12.32 6.85
N ARG A 755 25.52 -12.98 5.87
CA ARG A 755 24.07 -13.24 5.88
C ARG A 755 23.62 -13.97 7.15
N LEU A 756 22.47 -13.57 7.70
CA LEU A 756 21.87 -14.26 8.82
C LEU A 756 21.37 -15.63 8.36
N ALA A 757 21.92 -16.70 8.95
CA ALA A 757 21.62 -18.07 8.54
C ALA A 757 20.12 -18.38 8.65
N SER A 758 19.58 -19.02 7.60
CA SER A 758 18.15 -19.30 7.41
C SER A 758 17.28 -18.08 7.07
N PHE A 759 17.86 -16.90 6.96
CA PHE A 759 17.19 -15.63 6.64
C PHE A 759 17.97 -14.87 5.56
N GLU A 760 18.54 -15.59 4.59
CA GLU A 760 19.43 -15.04 3.57
C GLU A 760 18.71 -14.03 2.66
N ALA A 761 17.50 -14.36 2.21
CA ALA A 761 16.68 -13.47 1.37
C ALA A 761 16.29 -12.18 2.12
N TRP A 762 15.91 -12.32 3.39
CA TRP A 762 15.63 -11.18 4.26
C TRP A 762 16.90 -10.33 4.52
N SER A 763 18.05 -10.97 4.69
CA SER A 763 19.33 -10.27 4.90
C SER A 763 19.74 -9.46 3.67
N ASP A 764 19.63 -10.06 2.49
CA ASP A 764 19.98 -9.41 1.22
C ASP A 764 19.06 -8.21 0.91
N PHE A 765 17.81 -8.28 1.34
CA PHE A 765 16.77 -7.31 0.95
C PHE A 765 16.47 -6.28 2.05
N ILE A 766 16.02 -6.74 3.22
CA ILE A 766 15.58 -5.88 4.32
C ILE A 766 16.77 -5.34 5.11
N ARG A 767 17.64 -6.21 5.63
CA ARG A 767 18.83 -5.78 6.38
C ARG A 767 19.73 -4.90 5.52
N GLY A 768 19.98 -5.32 4.26
CA GLY A 768 20.75 -4.53 3.29
C GLY A 768 20.21 -3.11 3.13
N CYS A 769 18.89 -2.96 2.96
CA CYS A 769 18.24 -1.65 2.88
C CYS A 769 18.42 -0.83 4.16
N VAL A 770 18.26 -1.42 5.35
CA VAL A 770 18.44 -0.70 6.63
C VAL A 770 19.88 -0.21 6.81
N CYS A 771 20.87 -1.09 6.56
CA CYS A 771 22.28 -0.71 6.63
C CYS A 771 22.63 0.37 5.60
N TRP A 772 22.04 0.32 4.40
CA TRP A 772 22.21 1.33 3.37
C TRP A 772 21.62 2.68 3.79
N ILE A 773 20.41 2.71 4.35
CA ILE A 773 19.78 3.93 4.89
C ILE A 773 20.67 4.55 5.98
N GLY A 774 21.14 3.74 6.92
CA GLY A 774 22.05 4.20 7.99
C GLY A 774 23.37 4.76 7.45
N LYS A 775 23.96 4.10 6.45
CA LYS A 775 25.19 4.57 5.79
C LYS A 775 25.03 5.91 5.07
N ASN A 776 23.87 6.16 4.47
CA ASN A 776 23.57 7.45 3.83
C ASN A 776 23.16 8.53 4.85
N GLY A 777 22.96 8.18 6.12
CA GLY A 777 22.62 9.13 7.18
C GLY A 777 21.21 9.72 7.05
N TRP A 778 20.30 9.07 6.31
CA TRP A 778 18.92 9.53 6.20
C TRP A 778 18.11 9.26 7.48
N LEU A 779 18.47 8.19 8.20
CA LEU A 779 17.98 7.90 9.55
C LEU A 779 19.17 7.47 10.42
N ASP A 780 19.07 7.80 11.71
CA ASP A 780 20.00 7.33 12.74
C ASP A 780 19.64 5.86 13.11
N VAL A 781 20.08 4.93 12.27
CA VAL A 781 19.84 3.49 12.38
C VAL A 781 21.12 2.71 12.15
N MET A 782 21.26 1.57 12.83
CA MET A 782 22.36 0.61 12.67
C MET A 782 21.85 -0.77 12.23
N ASP A 783 22.78 -1.70 12.01
CA ASP A 783 22.47 -3.06 11.58
C ASP A 783 21.57 -3.78 12.60
N PRO A 784 20.36 -4.22 12.21
CA PRO A 784 19.43 -4.90 13.11
C PRO A 784 19.97 -6.25 13.64
N VAL A 785 20.91 -6.89 12.94
CA VAL A 785 21.50 -8.16 13.38
C VAL A 785 22.39 -7.99 14.62
N ALA A 786 22.87 -6.77 14.91
CA ALA A 786 23.59 -6.52 16.16
C ALA A 786 22.74 -6.85 17.41
N SER A 787 21.40 -6.67 17.33
CA SER A 787 20.48 -7.05 18.40
C SER A 787 20.43 -8.56 18.68
N ILE A 788 20.81 -9.40 17.71
CA ILE A 788 20.91 -10.86 17.91
C ILE A 788 22.10 -11.20 18.79
N THR A 789 23.23 -10.50 18.63
CA THR A 789 24.39 -10.67 19.51
C THR A 789 24.00 -10.35 20.96
N GLU A 790 23.28 -9.25 21.18
CA GLU A 790 22.75 -8.86 22.48
C GLU A 790 21.80 -9.93 23.06
N ASN A 791 20.98 -10.57 22.22
CA ASN A 791 20.11 -11.67 22.66
C ASN A 791 20.91 -12.86 23.19
N PHE A 792 22.04 -13.20 22.57
CA PHE A 792 22.91 -14.29 23.05
C PHE A 792 23.67 -13.93 24.33
N GLU A 793 24.09 -12.67 24.47
CA GLU A 793 24.73 -12.19 25.70
C GLU A 793 23.74 -12.20 26.87
N ALA A 794 22.46 -11.92 26.60
CA ALA A 794 21.39 -11.96 27.58
C ALA A 794 20.78 -13.36 27.83
N ASP A 795 21.26 -14.41 27.14
CA ASP A 795 20.82 -15.79 27.34
C ASP A 795 21.46 -16.39 28.62
N PRO A 796 20.66 -16.72 29.66
CA PRO A 796 21.20 -17.22 30.92
C PRO A 796 21.95 -18.54 30.79
N GLU A 797 21.60 -19.42 29.84
CA GLU A 797 22.39 -20.65 29.64
C GLU A 797 23.80 -20.32 29.09
N THR A 798 23.91 -19.28 28.27
CA THR A 798 25.19 -18.79 27.75
C THR A 798 26.04 -18.15 28.84
N SER A 799 25.45 -17.31 29.70
CA SER A 799 26.16 -16.70 30.84
C SER A 799 26.64 -17.75 31.85
N LYS A 800 25.80 -18.75 32.18
CA LYS A 800 26.19 -19.87 33.06
C LYS A 800 27.33 -20.69 32.48
N LEU A 801 27.33 -20.90 31.16
CA LEU A 801 28.40 -21.60 30.48
C LEU A 801 29.70 -20.80 30.47
N ALA A 802 29.65 -19.50 30.20
CA ALA A 802 30.82 -18.63 30.28
C ALA A 802 31.45 -18.70 31.68
N ALA A 803 30.65 -18.49 32.73
CA ALA A 803 31.11 -18.53 34.12
C ALA A 803 31.72 -19.89 34.50
N LEU A 804 31.09 -21.00 34.11
CA LEU A 804 31.63 -22.32 34.38
C LEU A 804 32.91 -22.61 33.58
N LEU A 805 32.99 -22.23 32.31
CA LEU A 805 34.17 -22.44 31.48
C LEU A 805 35.37 -21.66 32.02
N ASP A 806 35.17 -20.40 32.40
CA ASP A 806 36.20 -19.55 32.98
C ASP A 806 36.66 -20.08 34.34
N ALA A 807 35.72 -20.34 35.26
CA ALA A 807 36.04 -20.90 36.57
C ALA A 807 36.74 -22.28 36.47
N TRP A 808 36.33 -23.14 35.53
CA TRP A 808 36.97 -24.44 35.31
C TRP A 808 38.37 -24.28 34.71
N HIS A 809 38.55 -23.41 33.72
CA HIS A 809 39.85 -23.17 33.10
C HIS A 809 40.83 -22.53 34.09
N THR A 810 40.37 -21.62 34.95
CA THR A 810 41.17 -21.01 36.01
C THR A 810 41.64 -22.03 37.05
N ASN A 811 40.78 -22.98 37.43
CA ASN A 811 41.11 -23.97 38.47
C ASN A 811 41.90 -25.19 37.95
N PHE A 812 41.69 -25.58 36.69
CA PHE A 812 42.22 -26.86 36.18
C PHE A 812 43.04 -26.72 34.89
N GLY A 813 43.09 -25.54 34.28
CA GLY A 813 43.82 -25.29 33.04
C GLY A 813 43.44 -26.30 31.94
N LYS A 814 44.46 -26.98 31.40
CA LYS A 814 44.31 -27.99 30.34
C LYS A 814 44.05 -29.41 30.85
N ASP A 815 44.01 -29.61 32.17
CA ASP A 815 43.89 -30.94 32.77
C ASP A 815 42.46 -31.47 32.69
N GLY A 816 42.30 -32.70 32.22
CA GLY A 816 41.03 -33.42 32.28
C GLY A 816 40.62 -33.77 33.72
N LYS A 817 39.41 -33.37 34.13
CA LYS A 817 38.80 -33.72 35.42
C LYS A 817 37.48 -34.47 35.23
N THR A 818 37.21 -35.41 36.13
CA THR A 818 35.86 -35.98 36.29
C THR A 818 34.97 -35.01 37.06
N VAL A 819 33.65 -35.09 36.85
CA VAL A 819 32.67 -34.25 37.57
C VAL A 819 32.84 -34.36 39.10
N ALA A 820 33.10 -35.56 39.62
CA ALA A 820 33.33 -35.78 41.05
C ALA A 820 34.64 -35.17 41.58
N GLN A 821 35.66 -35.00 40.73
CA GLN A 821 36.88 -34.28 41.12
C GLN A 821 36.60 -32.78 41.18
N VAL A 822 35.88 -32.24 40.20
CA VAL A 822 35.54 -30.81 40.17
C VAL A 822 34.65 -30.41 41.34
N ILE A 823 33.63 -31.22 41.67
CA ILE A 823 32.79 -30.99 42.85
C ILE A 823 33.63 -30.98 44.13
N ARG A 824 34.54 -31.95 44.31
CA ARG A 824 35.40 -31.99 45.50
C ARG A 824 36.33 -30.78 45.61
N THR A 825 36.84 -30.28 44.49
CA THR A 825 37.65 -29.06 44.48
C THR A 825 36.81 -27.84 44.85
N ALA A 826 35.59 -27.72 44.31
CA ALA A 826 34.67 -26.65 44.65
C ALA A 826 34.20 -26.72 46.11
N GLU A 827 33.96 -27.91 46.66
CA GLU A 827 33.58 -28.11 48.06
C GLU A 827 34.67 -27.69 49.06
N ALA A 828 35.93 -27.69 48.63
CA ALA A 828 37.06 -27.25 49.45
C ALA A 828 37.08 -25.73 49.66
N ASP A 829 36.46 -24.97 48.75
CA ASP A 829 36.32 -23.51 48.84
C ASP A 829 34.94 -23.08 48.31
N LYS A 830 33.97 -23.01 49.23
CA LYS A 830 32.57 -22.67 48.90
C LYS A 830 32.36 -21.19 48.57
N ASP A 831 33.37 -20.34 48.79
CA ASP A 831 33.32 -18.93 48.39
C ASP A 831 33.93 -18.71 46.99
N SER A 832 34.45 -19.77 46.35
CA SER A 832 35.04 -19.69 45.02
C SER A 832 34.01 -19.49 43.90
N GLU A 833 34.45 -18.84 42.81
CA GLU A 833 33.67 -18.71 41.57
C GLU A 833 33.29 -20.08 40.98
N LEU A 834 34.13 -21.10 41.19
CA LEU A 834 33.84 -22.48 40.79
C LEU A 834 32.65 -23.04 41.58
N TRP A 835 32.60 -22.86 42.90
CA TRP A 835 31.45 -23.29 43.71
C TRP A 835 30.17 -22.56 43.28
N ALA A 836 30.24 -21.23 43.13
CA ALA A 836 29.09 -20.43 42.71
C ALA A 836 28.52 -20.88 41.35
N ALA A 837 29.37 -21.08 40.35
CA ALA A 837 28.96 -21.56 39.02
C ALA A 837 28.35 -22.98 39.07
N LEU A 838 28.92 -23.88 39.88
CA LEU A 838 28.39 -25.23 40.04
C LEU A 838 27.04 -25.25 40.77
N ASP A 839 26.89 -24.44 41.83
CA ASP A 839 25.67 -24.35 42.63
C ASP A 839 24.50 -23.76 41.83
N GLU A 840 24.78 -22.74 41.00
CA GLU A 840 23.77 -22.17 40.11
C GLU A 840 23.24 -23.17 39.06
N ILE A 841 24.11 -24.09 38.58
CA ILE A 841 23.77 -25.07 37.54
C ILE A 841 23.12 -26.33 38.14
N ALA A 842 23.67 -26.83 39.23
CA ALA A 842 23.39 -28.16 39.76
C ALA A 842 23.24 -28.22 41.29
N GLY A 843 23.15 -27.09 41.98
CA GLY A 843 22.89 -27.01 43.41
C GLY A 843 21.53 -27.60 43.79
N GLU A 844 21.52 -28.41 44.85
CA GLU A 844 20.34 -29.01 45.43
C GLU A 844 20.52 -29.12 46.96
N ARG A 845 19.77 -28.33 47.72
CA ARG A 845 19.82 -28.31 49.20
C ARG A 845 21.25 -28.11 49.78
N GLY A 846 22.06 -27.26 49.14
CA GLY A 846 23.43 -26.95 49.59
C GLY A 846 24.50 -27.97 49.19
N VAL A 847 24.18 -28.91 48.31
CA VAL A 847 25.10 -29.90 47.73
C VAL A 847 24.97 -29.88 46.20
N ILE A 848 26.08 -30.12 45.48
CA ILE A 848 26.07 -30.17 44.01
C ILE A 848 25.63 -31.56 43.53
N ASN A 849 24.57 -31.61 42.73
CA ASN A 849 24.08 -32.83 42.11
C ASN A 849 24.98 -33.25 40.93
N SER A 850 25.89 -34.19 41.18
CA SER A 850 26.87 -34.68 40.19
C SER A 850 26.26 -35.21 38.89
N ARG A 851 25.07 -35.82 38.94
CA ARG A 851 24.38 -36.33 37.73
C ARG A 851 23.80 -35.20 36.89
N ARG A 852 23.21 -34.19 37.52
CA ARG A 852 22.68 -33.00 36.85
C ARG A 852 23.79 -32.21 36.20
N LEU A 853 24.89 -31.97 36.92
CA LEU A 853 26.07 -31.29 36.41
C LEU A 853 26.71 -32.06 35.23
N GLY A 854 26.86 -33.37 35.35
CA GLY A 854 27.41 -34.20 34.27
C GLY A 854 26.57 -34.15 32.99
N ARG A 855 25.24 -34.24 33.10
CA ARG A 855 24.32 -34.10 31.95
C ARG A 855 24.39 -32.70 31.35
N TRP A 856 24.53 -31.68 32.19
CA TRP A 856 24.63 -30.29 31.74
C TRP A 856 25.93 -30.04 30.97
N ILE A 857 27.08 -30.54 31.44
CA ILE A 857 28.36 -30.45 30.73
C ILE A 857 28.29 -31.22 29.40
N GLU A 858 27.67 -32.40 29.39
CA GLU A 858 27.49 -33.21 28.18
C GLU A 858 26.61 -32.49 27.13
N LYS A 859 25.53 -31.81 27.55
CA LYS A 859 24.70 -30.95 26.68
C LYS A 859 25.52 -29.84 26.02
N HIS A 860 26.55 -29.31 26.70
CA HIS A 860 27.35 -28.17 26.23
C HIS A 860 28.72 -28.57 25.65
N GLN A 861 28.96 -29.86 25.43
CA GLN A 861 30.22 -30.34 24.86
C GLN A 861 30.49 -29.69 23.49
N GLY A 862 31.69 -29.12 23.32
CA GLY A 862 32.14 -28.55 22.05
C GLY A 862 31.63 -27.14 21.74
N ARG A 863 30.66 -26.61 22.52
CA ARG A 863 30.18 -25.22 22.38
C ARG A 863 31.29 -24.25 22.81
N ILE A 864 31.56 -23.24 21.97
CA ILE A 864 32.58 -22.22 22.21
C ILE A 864 31.90 -20.98 22.79
N VAL A 865 32.38 -20.49 23.94
CA VAL A 865 31.97 -19.22 24.54
C VAL A 865 33.25 -18.53 25.01
N GLU A 866 33.44 -17.26 24.63
CA GLU A 866 34.62 -16.46 24.97
C GLU A 866 35.98 -17.15 24.65
N GLY A 867 36.00 -17.94 23.58
CA GLY A 867 37.19 -18.68 23.14
C GLY A 867 37.48 -19.98 23.92
N LEU A 868 36.65 -20.35 24.89
CA LEU A 868 36.76 -21.58 25.67
C LEU A 868 35.69 -22.60 25.26
N ARG A 869 35.99 -23.91 25.41
CA ARG A 869 35.01 -24.99 25.24
C ARG A 869 35.29 -26.21 26.10
N PHE A 870 34.25 -26.97 26.43
CA PHE A 870 34.39 -28.32 26.96
C PHE A 870 34.76 -29.34 25.87
N SER A 871 35.70 -30.23 26.18
CA SER A 871 36.02 -31.40 25.35
C SER A 871 36.16 -32.66 26.22
N LYS A 872 35.68 -33.79 25.70
CA LYS A 872 35.74 -35.09 26.38
C LYS A 872 37.04 -35.78 25.99
N GLU A 873 37.93 -35.97 26.95
CA GLU A 873 39.26 -36.56 26.71
C GLU A 873 39.24 -38.09 26.77
N GLY A 874 38.24 -38.67 27.43
CA GLY A 874 38.06 -40.11 27.51
C GLY A 874 37.12 -40.49 28.66
N THR A 875 37.27 -41.73 29.14
CA THR A 875 36.60 -42.19 30.35
C THR A 875 37.60 -42.80 31.32
N ARG A 876 37.41 -42.54 32.62
CA ARG A 876 38.16 -43.16 33.71
C ARG A 876 37.15 -43.92 34.58
N GLN A 877 37.32 -45.23 34.73
CA GLN A 877 36.34 -46.09 35.42
C GLN A 877 34.89 -45.92 34.91
N LYS A 878 34.71 -45.82 33.58
CA LYS A 878 33.42 -45.55 32.90
C LYS A 878 32.82 -44.15 33.16
N ILE A 879 33.53 -43.25 33.81
CA ILE A 879 33.10 -41.86 34.06
C ILE A 879 33.81 -40.92 33.08
N GLY A 880 33.08 -40.00 32.46
CA GLY A 880 33.65 -39.03 31.51
C GLY A 880 34.69 -38.10 32.16
N VAL A 881 35.82 -37.91 31.48
CA VAL A 881 36.85 -36.93 31.82
C VAL A 881 36.72 -35.73 30.88
N TRP A 882 36.52 -34.55 31.46
CA TRP A 882 36.23 -33.31 30.76
C TRP A 882 37.37 -32.32 30.94
N LYS A 883 37.76 -31.62 29.87
CA LYS A 883 38.72 -30.52 29.91
C LYS A 883 38.17 -29.29 29.23
N VAL A 884 38.59 -28.11 29.70
CA VAL A 884 38.34 -26.84 29.03
C VAL A 884 39.57 -26.45 28.24
N GLY A 885 39.39 -26.10 26.96
CA GLY A 885 40.50 -25.69 26.10
C GLY A 885 40.20 -24.40 25.36
N LEU A 886 41.26 -23.62 25.13
CA LEU A 886 41.26 -22.47 24.23
C LEU A 886 41.10 -22.94 22.78
N VAL A 887 40.34 -22.17 22.01
CA VAL A 887 40.14 -22.39 20.57
C VAL A 887 40.65 -21.17 19.81
N ASP A 888 41.55 -21.39 18.84
CA ASP A 888 41.92 -20.35 17.88
C ASP A 888 40.70 -20.02 17.01
N LEU A 889 40.15 -18.82 17.16
CA LEU A 889 39.01 -18.35 16.37
C LEU A 889 39.45 -18.09 14.92
N VAL A 890 39.34 -19.10 14.06
CA VAL A 890 39.62 -18.95 12.62
C VAL A 890 38.34 -18.52 11.90
N GLY A 891 38.34 -17.34 11.28
CA GLY A 891 37.44 -17.02 10.16
C GLY A 891 36.10 -16.33 10.45
N VAL A 892 35.95 -15.58 11.55
CA VAL A 892 34.74 -14.75 11.74
C VAL A 892 34.88 -13.46 10.91
N ALA A 893 34.02 -13.29 9.89
CA ALA A 893 33.88 -12.01 9.21
C ALA A 893 33.47 -10.95 10.26
N LYS A 894 34.24 -9.87 10.38
CA LYS A 894 33.88 -8.78 11.29
C LYS A 894 32.51 -8.23 10.89
N PRO A 895 31.58 -8.01 11.85
CA PRO A 895 30.31 -7.37 11.56
C PRO A 895 30.53 -5.99 10.93
N TYR A 896 29.56 -5.53 10.16
CA TYR A 896 29.56 -4.29 9.38
C TYR A 896 29.60 -3.05 10.29
N THR A 897 30.74 -2.81 10.96
CA THR A 897 31.01 -1.63 11.79
C THR A 897 32.41 -1.11 11.46
N GLU A 898 32.60 -0.55 10.27
CA GLU A 898 33.71 0.37 10.03
C GLU A 898 33.14 1.71 9.52
N ASN A 899 33.47 2.76 10.28
CA ASN A 899 33.25 4.20 10.05
C ASN A 899 31.93 4.85 10.54
N CYS A 900 31.72 4.89 11.86
CA CYS A 900 31.04 6.02 12.51
C CYS A 900 31.81 6.41 13.79
N HIS A 901 32.52 7.54 13.76
CA HIS A 901 33.04 8.16 14.98
C HIS A 901 31.88 8.73 15.80
N VAL A 902 31.51 8.05 16.89
CA VAL A 902 30.62 8.61 17.91
C VAL A 902 31.46 9.47 18.87
N THR A 903 31.22 10.77 18.86
CA THR A 903 31.75 11.69 19.87
C THR A 903 30.82 11.64 21.09
N TYR A 904 31.19 10.89 22.13
CA TYR A 904 30.48 10.95 23.40
C TYR A 904 30.80 12.26 24.11
N LEU A 905 29.83 13.16 24.20
CA LEU A 905 29.85 14.28 25.15
C LEU A 905 29.36 13.77 26.51
N TYR A 906 30.27 13.26 27.34
CA TYR A 906 30.03 13.10 28.77
C TYR A 906 30.78 14.20 29.54
N ASN A 907 30.00 15.07 30.19
CA ASN A 907 30.49 16.06 31.14
C ASN A 907 30.96 15.39 32.44
N GLY A 908 32.25 15.57 32.75
CA GLY A 908 32.76 15.86 34.10
C GLY A 908 32.76 14.75 35.17
N GLY A 909 33.93 14.11 35.37
CA GLY A 909 34.25 13.36 36.59
C GLY A 909 35.65 12.71 36.52
N LYS A 910 36.50 12.94 37.53
CA LYS A 910 37.98 12.78 37.52
C LYS A 910 38.51 11.32 37.48
N HIS A 911 39.67 11.15 36.81
CA HIS A 911 40.63 10.01 36.65
C HIS A 911 40.99 9.18 37.93
N PRO A 912 41.72 8.02 37.89
CA PRO A 912 42.66 7.51 36.86
C PRO A 912 42.72 5.97 36.59
N HIS A 913 43.16 5.55 35.40
CA HIS A 913 44.31 4.64 35.15
C HIS A 913 44.44 4.27 33.66
N GLN A 914 45.68 4.16 33.21
CA GLN A 914 46.16 4.16 31.83
C GLN A 914 46.14 2.76 31.18
N THR A 915 45.81 2.70 29.89
CA THR A 915 46.31 1.67 28.94
C THR A 915 46.76 2.33 27.63
N PRO A 916 47.80 1.81 26.95
CA PRO A 916 48.59 2.57 25.97
C PRO A 916 47.90 2.66 24.60
N LYS A 917 47.66 3.88 24.11
CA LYS A 917 47.28 4.15 22.71
C LYS A 917 48.53 4.16 21.83
N THR A 918 48.71 3.14 21.00
CA THR A 918 49.57 3.23 19.82
C THR A 918 48.80 3.92 18.69
N HIS A 919 49.05 5.22 18.49
CA HIS A 919 48.57 5.96 17.33
C HIS A 919 49.43 5.58 16.10
N LEU A 920 48.85 4.83 15.16
CA LEU A 920 49.29 4.75 13.77
C LEU A 920 48.30 5.59 12.95
N SER A 921 48.62 6.86 12.72
CA SER A 921 47.92 7.67 11.72
C SER A 921 48.27 7.11 10.34
N THR A 922 47.28 6.79 9.51
CA THR A 922 47.48 6.43 8.10
C THR A 922 46.66 7.36 7.24
N CYS A 923 47.21 7.74 6.07
CA CYS A 923 46.57 8.56 5.05
C CYS A 923 45.48 7.74 4.31
N ALA A 924 44.41 7.36 5.00
CA ALA A 924 43.32 6.58 4.43
C ALA A 924 42.34 7.43 3.59
N ASP A 925 42.38 8.76 3.72
CA ASP A 925 41.39 9.67 3.12
C ASP A 925 41.80 10.26 1.76
N CYS A 926 42.91 9.80 1.16
CA CYS A 926 43.36 10.26 -0.16
C CYS A 926 42.96 9.26 -1.26
N LEU A 927 42.01 9.62 -2.11
CA LEU A 927 41.51 8.81 -3.25
C LEU A 927 42.61 8.43 -4.27
N ASN A 928 43.78 9.06 -4.22
CA ASN A 928 44.88 8.84 -5.16
C ASN A 928 46.00 7.92 -4.62
N PHE A 929 45.87 7.38 -3.41
CA PHE A 929 46.84 6.45 -2.83
C PHE A 929 46.46 5.00 -3.13
N THR A 930 47.36 4.25 -3.79
CA THR A 930 47.13 2.82 -4.07
C THR A 930 47.91 1.98 -3.06
N ALA A 931 47.19 1.33 -2.13
CA ALA A 931 47.78 0.41 -1.18
C ALA A 931 48.15 -0.92 -1.86
N ASN A 932 49.40 -1.37 -1.71
CA ASN A 932 49.83 -2.65 -2.26
C ASN A 932 49.40 -3.81 -1.35
N ARG A 933 48.15 -4.27 -1.47
CA ARG A 933 47.54 -5.26 -0.57
C ARG A 933 47.87 -6.73 -0.88
N SER A 934 48.73 -7.00 -1.87
CA SER A 934 49.00 -8.37 -2.35
C SER A 934 50.49 -8.75 -2.46
N ASP A 935 51.43 -7.95 -1.93
CA ASP A 935 52.87 -8.30 -1.90
C ASP A 935 53.29 -8.85 -0.51
N PRO A 936 53.75 -10.11 -0.41
CA PRO A 936 54.21 -10.72 0.85
C PRO A 936 55.50 -10.09 1.42
N LYS A 937 56.15 -9.16 0.70
CA LYS A 937 57.40 -8.49 1.14
C LYS A 937 57.19 -7.14 1.83
N ASN A 938 55.94 -6.75 2.13
CA ASN A 938 55.61 -5.55 2.90
C ASN A 938 56.20 -4.24 2.30
N LYS A 939 56.15 -4.11 0.97
CA LYS A 939 56.51 -2.86 0.29
C LYS A 939 55.37 -1.84 0.42
N PRO A 940 55.64 -0.57 0.74
CA PRO A 940 54.59 0.43 0.93
C PRO A 940 53.96 0.88 -0.41
N GLY A 941 52.72 1.37 -0.31
CA GLY A 941 51.91 1.82 -1.46
C GLY A 941 52.48 3.03 -2.19
N THR A 942 51.98 3.30 -3.39
CA THR A 942 52.47 4.35 -4.29
C THR A 942 51.45 5.48 -4.43
N CYS A 943 51.94 6.74 -4.43
CA CYS A 943 51.18 7.94 -4.75
C CYS A 943 51.80 8.63 -5.98
N PRO A 944 51.05 8.89 -7.06
CA PRO A 944 51.58 9.45 -8.31
C PRO A 944 51.90 10.96 -8.26
N GLU A 945 51.43 11.71 -7.25
CA GLU A 945 51.63 13.18 -7.12
C GLU A 945 52.58 13.58 -5.97
N ALA A 946 53.51 12.72 -5.58
CA ALA A 946 54.46 13.02 -4.50
C ALA A 946 55.44 14.16 -4.90
N PRO A 947 55.69 15.17 -4.05
CA PRO A 947 56.53 16.34 -4.40
C PRO A 947 58.00 16.03 -4.77
N ASP A 948 58.52 14.87 -4.36
CA ASP A 948 59.95 14.55 -4.31
C ASP A 948 60.30 13.16 -4.92
N GLY A 949 59.33 12.47 -5.52
CA GLY A 949 59.57 11.35 -6.43
C GLY A 949 60.12 10.04 -5.86
N LYS A 950 60.56 9.97 -4.59
CA LYS A 950 60.92 8.74 -3.84
C LYS A 950 60.78 9.03 -2.34
N PHE A 951 59.96 8.35 -1.52
CA PHE A 951 60.29 7.04 -0.92
C PHE A 951 59.17 6.50 0.00
N THR A 952 59.48 5.32 0.54
CA THR A 952 58.72 4.25 1.18
C THR A 952 58.53 4.35 2.72
N LYS A 953 58.45 5.52 3.37
CA LYS A 953 58.08 5.63 4.81
C LYS A 953 57.42 6.98 5.13
N MET A 954 56.39 6.99 5.99
CA MET A 954 55.60 8.19 6.36
C MET A 954 56.49 9.27 6.99
N PRO A 955 56.37 10.54 6.57
CA PRO A 955 56.83 11.68 7.37
C PRO A 955 56.01 11.72 8.66
N THR A 956 56.69 11.58 9.79
CA THR A 956 56.10 11.86 11.10
C THR A 956 56.12 13.37 11.29
N ASP A 957 54.96 13.91 11.67
CA ASP A 957 54.66 15.31 11.96
C ASP A 957 54.18 16.15 10.76
N GLY A 958 52.98 16.71 10.95
CA GLY A 958 52.19 17.37 9.92
C GLY A 958 52.90 18.54 9.25
N GLY A 959 53.12 18.39 7.95
CA GLY A 959 53.61 19.41 7.05
C GLY A 959 53.82 18.77 5.67
N ASP A 960 53.47 19.48 4.61
CA ASP A 960 53.87 19.16 3.23
C ASP A 960 52.98 18.21 2.40
N CYS A 961 51.67 18.21 2.62
CA CYS A 961 50.71 17.93 1.54
C CYS A 961 50.10 19.26 1.01
N PRO A 962 50.37 19.67 -0.25
CA PRO A 962 49.90 20.96 -0.78
C PRO A 962 48.36 21.14 -0.80
N LYS A 963 47.58 20.05 -0.75
CA LYS A 963 46.10 20.10 -0.80
C LYS A 963 45.42 20.22 0.58
N PHE A 964 46.13 20.10 1.70
CA PHE A 964 45.52 20.20 3.05
C PHE A 964 45.37 21.65 3.56
N LYS A 965 45.83 22.67 2.79
CA LYS A 965 45.82 24.10 3.19
C LYS A 965 44.68 24.95 2.60
N ALA A 966 43.63 24.35 2.05
CA ALA A 966 42.48 25.10 1.52
C ALA A 966 41.16 24.61 2.15
N GLY A 967 40.84 25.09 3.35
CA GLY A 967 39.60 24.67 4.00
C GLY A 967 39.31 25.23 5.39
N THR A 968 39.76 26.44 5.73
CA THR A 968 39.30 27.12 6.96
C THR A 968 39.13 28.62 6.70
N HIS A 969 37.90 29.04 6.39
CA HIS A 969 37.49 30.44 6.51
C HIS A 969 36.19 30.57 7.33
N LYS A 970 36.37 31.19 8.50
CA LYS A 970 35.52 32.14 9.24
C LYS A 970 33.99 32.00 9.16
N ARG A 971 33.36 31.70 10.30
CA ARG A 971 32.01 32.18 10.65
C ARG A 971 32.16 33.43 11.52
N GLU A 972 31.70 34.57 11.02
CA GLU A 972 31.36 35.75 11.82
C GLU A 972 29.90 35.65 12.31
N ALA A 973 29.64 36.26 13.46
CA ALA A 973 28.37 36.24 14.17
C ALA A 973 27.34 37.19 13.54
N VAL A 974 26.10 36.71 13.37
CA VAL A 974 24.82 37.31 13.78
C VAL A 974 23.84 36.17 14.04
#